data_AF-A0A496RAB5-F1
#
_entry.id   AF-A0A496RAB5-F1
#
_cell.length_a   1.000
_cell.length_b   1.000
_cell.length_c   1.000
_cell.angle_alpha   90.00
_cell.angle_beta   90.00
_cell.angle_gamma   90.00
#
_symmetry.space_group_name_H-M   'P 1'
#
loop_
_entity.id
_entity.type
_entity.pdbx_description
1 polymer ?
#
loop_
_entity_poly.entity_id
_entity_poly.type
_entity_poly.pdbx_seq_one_letter_code
_entity_poly.pdbx_strand_id
1 'polypeptide(L)'
;MIDILKKIHSDSFIEETLGVIKKNLAELYGEKKGRKNYNCIIEAGEKFLRSLSDKDIEQFASFNRTQPYDHLKGKKFAISYPDNVYIDEEPTLQTLKRVLGTYFPGINGIHILPERVMSHYDVWPQDFFEFLSRRDAVSLVEYLQKEEYLDEKRIPTEKYGAIRDRAGAAQLASELIIPWLEGIETGDDTAGREKRADALVSVIEGAYNSHFNDGGFSQKTRAKIDPRFGTLNDLKEITSGYSVMLDYVVNHLDIDNDYLEAFRRGQNSGDAFILITPKEYDDMQRNGELSKTFRPRPFPLFTGVRKYPLNKDLTLSGKAEQINAVFTDSGLKPIDERVILFFSIYFKVQNDQGLTAEDKRVLDRFKKYLKEQGIEEGSIFTVSARQPAGQMFRAETAEDLSALVSILGFEREYGEIFLQHDDEIFGEKFFVYTTFSESQVDINPLSESGFKMIIDDLFHLLSSVNLAMMRMDAIKYLWKEKGRRNFDMEEGNILIDVIRGVMQLFAPGVLPLDEVNSPDPVVYKMEKDGGFAYLFGQVNSVVTAFNEQNLEPLKRFYTLFKEKQPRNFVPFIMLSTHDGRSVQGLGVQRTDGHVSIEQFYRLKEVIEDQGGKAKYRSVPRGQVAMDTFEKVITEAGLNAFKEKFLTLFTSQSVSEGDVLILTDPDTERQELLEKMAAFSGMSIQDLSRIPAIDYFLDWIIDGKTIYELCATSRSSFRKHVRNGAPSRGMLTPEMEARRFAQAQAFVLTFGQAVPAIYFNDLLGLENDYEGYDISGKPRDLNRHKSNLYSFDFENNQDPFIREYIPLINKILLIRGKDPSFYPGSDDFEFEALNESIFLNHPFHGGKHSFILGNISRMEQEIRINPAALAGAPRISRLRDLLSGAIVTPESDGTFILHFGPFGMLYLE
;
A
#
# COMPACT_ATOMS: atom_id res chain seq x y z
N MET A 1 -9.14 -4.63 -36.74
CA MET A 1 -8.90 -5.33 -35.45
C MET A 1 -8.54 -6.79 -35.67
N ILE A 2 -9.47 -7.63 -36.15
CA ILE A 2 -9.25 -9.09 -36.32
C ILE A 2 -7.99 -9.40 -37.12
N ASP A 3 -7.72 -8.68 -38.22
CA ASP A 3 -6.51 -8.92 -39.02
C ASP A 3 -5.20 -8.71 -38.25
N ILE A 4 -5.17 -7.78 -37.28
CA ILE A 4 -4.01 -7.59 -36.41
C ILE A 4 -3.93 -8.71 -35.39
N LEU A 5 -5.05 -9.08 -34.76
CA LEU A 5 -5.09 -10.20 -33.80
C LEU A 5 -4.65 -11.51 -34.44
N LYS A 6 -4.99 -11.77 -35.72
CA LYS A 6 -4.55 -12.96 -36.47
C LYS A 6 -3.05 -13.02 -36.73
N LYS A 7 -2.33 -11.89 -36.60
CA LYS A 7 -0.86 -11.88 -36.62
C LYS A 7 -0.27 -12.35 -35.28
N ILE A 8 -1.05 -12.26 -34.20
CA ILE A 8 -0.61 -12.56 -32.83
C ILE A 8 -1.09 -13.96 -32.40
N HIS A 9 -2.31 -14.32 -32.78
CA HIS A 9 -3.03 -15.50 -32.27
C HIS A 9 -3.59 -16.36 -33.41
N SER A 10 -3.92 -17.61 -33.08
CA SER A 10 -4.74 -18.45 -33.96
C SER A 10 -6.20 -17.97 -34.00
N ASP A 11 -6.88 -18.25 -35.12
CA ASP A 11 -8.32 -17.96 -35.29
C ASP A 11 -9.16 -18.56 -34.15
N SER A 12 -8.89 -19.81 -33.78
CA SER A 12 -9.61 -20.52 -32.71
C SER A 12 -9.49 -19.80 -31.37
N PHE A 13 -8.29 -19.31 -31.02
CA PHE A 13 -8.07 -18.63 -29.75
C PHE A 13 -8.81 -17.29 -29.71
N ILE A 14 -8.82 -16.55 -30.82
CA ILE A 14 -9.52 -15.26 -30.92
C ILE A 14 -11.02 -15.47 -30.72
N GLU A 15 -11.61 -16.43 -31.44
CA GLU A 15 -13.04 -16.74 -31.36
C GLU A 15 -13.45 -17.22 -29.96
N GLU A 16 -12.67 -18.12 -29.36
CA GLU A 16 -12.91 -18.64 -28.02
C GLU A 16 -12.84 -17.53 -26.96
N THR A 17 -11.77 -16.73 -26.97
CA THR A 17 -11.55 -15.69 -25.96
C THR A 17 -12.62 -14.60 -26.05
N LEU A 18 -12.95 -14.13 -27.26
CA LEU A 18 -14.04 -13.16 -27.45
C LEU A 18 -15.40 -13.74 -27.06
N GLY A 19 -15.63 -15.03 -27.33
CA GLY A 19 -16.82 -15.76 -26.91
C GLY A 19 -16.98 -15.81 -25.40
N VAL A 20 -15.90 -16.16 -24.67
CA VAL A 20 -15.86 -16.18 -23.20
C VAL A 20 -16.10 -14.78 -22.62
N ILE A 21 -15.39 -13.76 -23.11
CA ILE A 21 -15.59 -12.37 -22.66
C ILE A 21 -17.05 -11.95 -22.84
N LYS A 22 -17.64 -12.22 -24.01
CA LYS A 22 -19.04 -11.87 -24.29
C LYS A 22 -20.02 -12.60 -23.38
N LYS A 23 -19.79 -13.90 -23.12
CA LYS A 23 -20.61 -14.71 -22.22
C LYS A 23 -20.56 -14.16 -20.80
N ASN A 24 -19.35 -13.95 -20.26
CA ASN A 24 -19.16 -13.47 -18.89
C ASN A 24 -19.78 -12.08 -18.69
N LEU A 25 -19.69 -11.19 -19.68
CA LEU A 25 -20.36 -9.89 -19.62
C LEU A 25 -21.89 -9.99 -19.67
N ALA A 26 -22.44 -10.93 -20.45
CA ALA A 26 -23.88 -11.17 -20.47
C ALA A 26 -24.38 -11.77 -19.15
N GLU A 27 -23.57 -12.61 -18.50
CA GLU A 27 -23.83 -13.17 -17.17
C GLU A 27 -23.84 -12.08 -16.10
N LEU A 28 -22.83 -11.21 -16.08
CA LEU A 28 -22.69 -10.14 -15.09
C LEU A 28 -23.74 -9.02 -15.23
N TYR A 29 -24.03 -8.61 -16.47
CA TYR A 29 -24.78 -7.38 -16.74
C TYR A 29 -26.11 -7.59 -17.47
N GLY A 30 -26.43 -8.83 -17.83
CA GLY A 30 -27.52 -9.16 -18.76
C GLY A 30 -27.17 -8.83 -20.22
N GLU A 31 -27.93 -9.40 -21.16
CA GLU A 31 -27.66 -9.34 -22.61
C GLU A 31 -27.44 -7.91 -23.17
N LYS A 32 -28.30 -6.96 -22.81
CA LYS A 32 -28.28 -5.62 -23.39
C LYS A 32 -27.05 -4.83 -22.94
N LYS A 33 -26.79 -4.80 -21.63
CA LYS A 33 -25.69 -4.05 -21.06
C LYS A 33 -24.35 -4.77 -21.24
N GLY A 34 -24.35 -6.10 -21.11
CA GLY A 34 -23.20 -6.94 -21.45
C GLY A 34 -22.70 -6.70 -22.88
N ARG A 35 -23.62 -6.55 -23.85
CA ARG A 35 -23.25 -6.19 -25.24
C ARG A 35 -22.62 -4.80 -25.36
N LYS A 36 -23.10 -3.80 -24.62
CA LYS A 36 -22.50 -2.47 -24.61
C LYS A 36 -21.09 -2.48 -24.01
N ASN A 37 -20.93 -3.16 -22.88
CA ASN A 37 -19.64 -3.34 -22.21
C ASN A 37 -18.66 -4.10 -23.12
N TYR A 38 -19.13 -5.13 -23.84
CA TYR A 38 -18.35 -5.82 -24.85
C TYR A 38 -17.88 -4.87 -25.95
N ASN A 39 -18.78 -4.05 -26.51
CA ASN A 39 -18.42 -3.06 -27.53
C ASN A 39 -17.38 -2.04 -27.01
N CYS A 40 -17.50 -1.61 -25.75
CA CYS A 40 -16.51 -0.74 -25.10
C CYS A 40 -15.11 -1.36 -25.10
N ILE A 41 -14.99 -2.66 -24.77
CA ILE A 41 -13.71 -3.39 -24.86
C ILE A 41 -13.19 -3.40 -26.29
N ILE A 42 -14.05 -3.70 -27.26
CA ILE A 42 -13.66 -3.77 -28.67
C ILE A 42 -13.16 -2.42 -29.19
N GLU A 43 -13.85 -1.32 -28.86
CA GLU A 43 -13.46 0.03 -29.27
C GLU A 43 -12.11 0.45 -28.66
N ALA A 44 -11.92 0.24 -27.36
CA ALA A 44 -10.66 0.54 -26.69
C ALA A 44 -9.51 -0.35 -27.19
N GLY A 45 -9.76 -1.64 -27.36
CA GLY A 45 -8.79 -2.60 -27.89
C GLY A 45 -8.43 -2.34 -29.34
N GLU A 46 -9.37 -1.89 -30.18
CA GLU A 46 -9.06 -1.47 -31.55
C GLU A 46 -8.14 -0.25 -31.58
N LYS A 47 -8.39 0.75 -30.73
CA LYS A 47 -7.52 1.92 -30.60
C LYS A 47 -6.11 1.52 -30.17
N PHE A 48 -6.00 0.63 -29.19
CA PHE A 48 -4.72 0.10 -28.72
C PHE A 48 -3.97 -0.65 -29.82
N LEU A 49 -4.61 -1.61 -30.51
CA LEU A 49 -3.95 -2.36 -31.58
C LEU A 49 -3.47 -1.46 -32.73
N ARG A 50 -4.16 -0.35 -33.00
CA ARG A 50 -3.76 0.64 -34.01
C ARG A 50 -2.58 1.50 -33.57
N SER A 51 -2.30 1.60 -32.28
CA SER A 51 -1.12 2.32 -31.77
C SER A 51 0.13 1.45 -31.66
N LEU A 52 0.01 0.13 -31.84
CA LEU A 52 1.14 -0.79 -31.82
C LEU A 52 2.03 -0.61 -33.05
N SER A 53 3.34 -0.69 -32.85
CA SER A 53 4.32 -0.82 -33.93
C SER A 53 4.40 -2.26 -34.44
N ASP A 54 4.99 -2.47 -35.62
CA ASP A 54 5.23 -3.82 -36.14
C ASP A 54 6.09 -4.68 -35.19
N LYS A 55 7.04 -4.04 -34.49
CA LYS A 55 7.88 -4.69 -33.48
C LYS A 55 7.07 -5.18 -32.28
N ASP A 56 6.08 -4.41 -31.83
CA ASP A 56 5.20 -4.82 -30.72
C ASP A 56 4.36 -6.03 -31.12
N ILE A 57 3.83 -6.04 -32.36
CA ILE A 57 3.06 -7.15 -32.91
C ILE A 57 3.92 -8.41 -33.00
N GLU A 58 5.15 -8.31 -33.53
CA GLU A 58 6.09 -9.44 -33.60
C GLU A 58 6.42 -9.99 -32.21
N GLN A 59 6.65 -9.12 -31.23
CA GLN A 59 6.89 -9.54 -29.86
C GLN A 59 5.69 -10.28 -29.27
N PHE A 60 4.49 -9.74 -29.42
CA PHE A 60 3.27 -10.41 -28.94
C PHE A 60 3.04 -11.76 -29.64
N ALA A 61 3.32 -11.85 -30.94
CA ALA A 61 3.23 -13.10 -31.70
C ALA A 61 4.27 -14.14 -31.27
N SER A 62 5.42 -13.71 -30.75
CA SER A 62 6.48 -14.60 -30.26
C SER A 62 6.19 -15.19 -28.86
N PHE A 63 5.14 -14.72 -28.18
CA PHE A 63 4.81 -15.19 -26.84
C PHE A 63 4.37 -16.66 -26.83
N ASN A 64 5.14 -17.50 -26.13
CA ASN A 64 4.80 -18.91 -25.97
C ASN A 64 3.87 -19.12 -24.76
N ARG A 65 2.58 -19.33 -25.03
CA ARG A 65 1.56 -19.61 -24.00
C ARG A 65 1.78 -20.89 -23.21
N THR A 66 2.50 -21.86 -23.77
CA THR A 66 2.83 -23.11 -23.06
C THR A 66 3.99 -22.93 -22.08
N GLN A 67 4.72 -21.82 -22.19
CA GLN A 67 5.83 -21.43 -21.33
C GLN A 67 5.72 -19.94 -20.98
N PRO A 68 4.66 -19.52 -20.27
CA PRO A 68 4.31 -18.12 -20.09
C PRO A 68 5.38 -17.32 -19.34
N TYR A 69 6.23 -17.99 -18.57
CA TYR A 69 7.23 -17.38 -17.68
C TYR A 69 8.62 -17.25 -18.31
N ASP A 70 8.81 -17.71 -19.55
CA ASP A 70 10.13 -17.76 -20.19
C ASP A 70 10.81 -16.39 -20.31
N HIS A 71 10.04 -15.34 -20.53
CA HIS A 71 10.54 -13.97 -20.62
C HIS A 71 10.93 -13.37 -19.25
N LEU A 72 10.62 -14.06 -18.16
CA LEU A 72 11.02 -13.70 -16.79
C LEU A 72 12.25 -14.48 -16.28
N LYS A 73 12.80 -15.41 -17.08
CA LYS A 73 14.04 -16.13 -16.74
C LYS A 73 15.19 -15.16 -16.45
N GLY A 74 15.82 -15.34 -15.28
CA GLY A 74 16.96 -14.51 -14.84
C GLY A 74 16.62 -13.05 -14.54
N LYS A 75 15.33 -12.68 -14.46
CA LYS A 75 14.89 -11.33 -14.12
C LYS A 75 14.92 -11.11 -12.61
N LYS A 76 15.38 -9.92 -12.20
CA LYS A 76 15.39 -9.45 -10.81
C LYS A 76 14.81 -8.05 -10.78
N PHE A 77 13.70 -7.89 -10.08
CA PHE A 77 12.96 -6.64 -10.03
C PHE A 77 13.46 -5.74 -8.91
N ALA A 78 13.68 -4.46 -9.20
CA ALA A 78 13.68 -3.42 -8.16
C ALA A 78 12.26 -2.87 -8.02
N ILE A 79 11.70 -2.87 -6.80
CA ILE A 79 10.44 -2.19 -6.49
C ILE A 79 10.80 -0.78 -6.02
N SER A 80 10.34 0.27 -6.71
CA SER A 80 10.75 1.65 -6.42
C SER A 80 9.61 2.62 -6.69
N TYR A 81 9.45 3.62 -5.82
CA TYR A 81 8.82 4.87 -6.22
C TYR A 81 9.71 5.60 -7.22
N PRO A 82 9.14 6.38 -8.13
CA PRO A 82 9.91 7.22 -9.04
C PRO A 82 10.83 8.22 -8.31
N ASP A 83 10.43 8.70 -7.13
CA ASP A 83 11.11 9.75 -6.34
C ASP A 83 11.87 9.22 -5.12
N ASN A 84 12.06 7.90 -5.02
CA ASN A 84 12.93 7.28 -4.00
C ASN A 84 14.35 7.87 -4.02
N VAL A 85 14.80 8.29 -5.21
CA VAL A 85 16.04 9.04 -5.39
C VAL A 85 15.80 10.19 -6.36
N TYR A 86 16.33 11.37 -6.04
CA TYR A 86 16.10 12.58 -6.82
C TYR A 86 17.33 13.50 -6.88
N ILE A 87 17.37 14.34 -7.91
CA ILE A 87 18.08 15.63 -7.88
C ILE A 87 17.09 16.69 -8.36
N ASP A 88 17.25 17.93 -7.92
CA ASP A 88 16.25 18.99 -8.17
C ASP A 88 16.23 19.45 -9.64
N GLU A 89 17.32 19.23 -10.37
CA GLU A 89 17.51 19.72 -11.74
C GLU A 89 17.00 18.76 -12.83
N GLU A 90 16.39 17.62 -12.49
CA GLU A 90 15.87 16.68 -13.48
C GLU A 90 14.65 15.87 -12.99
N PRO A 91 13.88 15.26 -13.91
CA PRO A 91 12.80 14.35 -13.53
C PRO A 91 13.30 13.12 -12.79
N THR A 92 12.61 12.71 -11.73
CA THR A 92 13.13 11.66 -10.84
C THR A 92 13.27 10.29 -11.51
N LEU A 93 12.49 9.97 -12.56
CA LEU A 93 12.68 8.75 -13.35
C LEU A 93 14.08 8.68 -14.01
N GLN A 94 14.64 9.82 -14.40
CA GLN A 94 16.00 9.87 -14.98
C GLN A 94 17.07 9.66 -13.90
N THR A 95 16.86 10.23 -12.71
CA THR A 95 17.72 9.99 -11.56
C THR A 95 17.71 8.51 -11.17
N LEU A 96 16.52 7.91 -11.06
CA LEU A 96 16.34 6.49 -10.74
C LEU A 96 17.04 5.58 -11.77
N LYS A 97 16.86 5.87 -13.07
CA LYS A 97 17.54 5.16 -14.16
C LYS A 97 19.06 5.19 -14.00
N ARG A 98 19.63 6.36 -13.70
CA ARG A 98 21.07 6.54 -13.49
C ARG A 98 21.56 5.72 -12.30
N VAL A 99 20.84 5.75 -11.18
CA VAL A 99 21.22 5.03 -9.96
C VAL A 99 21.20 3.52 -10.18
N LEU A 100 20.10 2.97 -10.71
CA LEU A 100 19.98 1.54 -10.96
C LEU A 100 21.04 1.06 -11.97
N GLY A 101 21.23 1.79 -13.07
CA GLY A 101 22.19 1.43 -14.11
C GLY A 101 23.66 1.51 -13.65
N THR A 102 23.99 2.42 -12.74
CA THR A 102 25.37 2.64 -12.28
C THR A 102 25.72 1.71 -11.12
N TYR A 103 24.85 1.62 -10.12
CA TYR A 103 25.18 0.98 -8.84
C TYR A 103 24.62 -0.44 -8.69
N PHE A 104 23.63 -0.82 -9.50
CA PHE A 104 22.95 -2.12 -9.38
C PHE A 104 22.80 -2.84 -10.72
N PRO A 105 23.91 -3.15 -11.43
CA PRO A 105 23.88 -3.78 -12.76
C PRO A 105 23.27 -5.19 -12.77
N GLY A 106 23.08 -5.81 -11.60
CA GLY A 106 22.35 -7.07 -11.48
C GLY A 106 20.84 -6.93 -11.67
N ILE A 107 20.26 -5.74 -11.47
CA ILE A 107 18.83 -5.48 -11.66
C ILE A 107 18.53 -5.32 -13.14
N ASN A 108 17.52 -6.04 -13.61
CA ASN A 108 17.09 -6.06 -15.01
C ASN A 108 15.56 -6.23 -15.16
N GLY A 109 14.83 -6.09 -14.06
CA GLY A 109 13.41 -5.79 -14.03
C GLY A 109 13.15 -4.60 -13.10
N ILE A 110 12.06 -3.88 -13.31
CA ILE A 110 11.65 -2.77 -12.47
C ILE A 110 10.14 -2.79 -12.27
N HIS A 111 9.71 -2.71 -11.02
CA HIS A 111 8.34 -2.39 -10.64
C HIS A 111 8.34 -0.93 -10.20
N ILE A 112 7.81 -0.08 -11.09
CA ILE A 112 7.62 1.34 -10.79
C ILE A 112 6.28 1.45 -10.06
N LEU A 113 6.36 1.82 -8.78
CA LEU A 113 5.19 2.12 -7.95
C LEU A 113 4.49 3.37 -8.49
N PRO A 114 3.21 3.60 -8.12
CA PRO A 114 2.33 4.52 -8.82
C PRO A 114 2.98 5.86 -9.22
N GLU A 115 3.10 6.06 -10.53
CA GLU A 115 3.80 7.17 -11.20
C GLU A 115 2.85 8.19 -11.85
N ARG A 116 1.55 8.05 -11.57
CA ARG A 116 0.48 8.84 -12.18
C ARG A 116 0.12 10.04 -11.32
N VAL A 117 -0.51 11.05 -11.92
CA VAL A 117 -0.87 12.30 -11.23
C VAL A 117 -1.64 12.03 -9.95
N MET A 118 -1.18 12.61 -8.84
CA MET A 118 -1.74 12.41 -7.49
C MET A 118 -1.77 13.72 -6.70
N SER A 119 -2.45 13.73 -5.55
CA SER A 119 -2.35 14.83 -4.57
C SER A 119 -1.02 14.71 -3.81
N HIS A 120 -0.27 15.81 -3.58
CA HIS A 120 0.95 15.83 -2.76
C HIS A 120 1.12 17.18 -2.08
N TYR A 121 1.78 17.21 -0.92
CA TYR A 121 1.82 18.37 -0.02
C TYR A 121 3.06 19.25 -0.17
N ASP A 122 4.07 18.76 -0.88
CA ASP A 122 5.36 19.38 -1.13
C ASP A 122 5.42 19.97 -2.53
N VAL A 123 6.10 21.11 -2.71
CA VAL A 123 6.25 21.81 -4.00
C VAL A 123 7.64 21.56 -4.57
N TRP A 124 7.73 20.78 -5.64
CA TRP A 124 8.99 20.37 -6.26
C TRP A 124 9.34 21.28 -7.43
N PRO A 125 10.64 21.56 -7.71
CA PRO A 125 11.05 22.23 -8.94
C PRO A 125 10.47 21.58 -10.20
N GLN A 126 10.39 20.24 -10.20
CA GLN A 126 9.88 19.43 -11.29
C GLN A 126 8.40 19.71 -11.61
N ASP A 127 7.60 20.17 -10.65
CA ASP A 127 6.20 20.58 -10.88
C ASP A 127 6.08 21.71 -11.91
N PHE A 128 7.16 22.47 -12.08
CA PHE A 128 7.19 23.65 -12.93
C PHE A 128 7.89 23.45 -14.27
N PHE A 129 8.44 22.26 -14.55
CA PHE A 129 9.22 22.01 -15.77
C PHE A 129 8.40 22.14 -17.06
N GLU A 130 7.06 22.07 -16.98
CA GLU A 130 6.19 22.34 -18.11
C GLU A 130 6.12 23.83 -18.49
N PHE A 131 6.42 24.74 -17.54
CA PHE A 131 6.21 26.18 -17.68
C PHE A 131 7.50 27.01 -17.55
N LEU A 132 8.54 26.44 -16.93
CA LEU A 132 9.81 27.10 -16.62
C LEU A 132 11.01 26.27 -17.08
N SER A 133 12.14 26.95 -17.30
CA SER A 133 13.41 26.24 -17.42
C SER A 133 13.76 25.56 -16.09
N ARG A 134 14.54 24.46 -16.13
CA ARG A 134 14.97 23.74 -14.91
C ARG A 134 15.64 24.68 -13.90
N ARG A 135 16.48 25.60 -14.39
CA ARG A 135 17.16 26.59 -13.55
C ARG A 135 16.18 27.54 -12.88
N ASP A 136 15.20 28.04 -13.61
CA ASP A 136 14.22 28.98 -13.08
C ASP A 136 13.26 28.29 -12.12
N ALA A 137 12.88 27.05 -12.38
CA ALA A 137 12.06 26.25 -11.47
C ALA A 137 12.75 26.01 -10.12
N VAL A 138 14.05 25.65 -10.12
CA VAL A 138 14.83 25.54 -8.87
C VAL A 138 14.90 26.90 -8.17
N SER A 139 15.22 27.97 -8.90
CA SER A 139 15.27 29.33 -8.34
C SER A 139 13.94 29.81 -7.79
N LEU A 140 12.80 29.38 -8.33
CA LEU A 140 11.48 29.68 -7.81
C LEU A 140 11.28 29.05 -6.44
N VAL A 141 11.58 27.76 -6.30
CA VAL A 141 11.43 27.05 -5.02
C VAL A 141 12.36 27.66 -3.96
N GLU A 142 13.61 27.95 -4.31
CA GLU A 142 14.55 28.66 -3.43
C GLU A 142 14.03 30.05 -3.01
N TYR A 143 13.44 30.80 -3.94
CA TYR A 143 12.81 32.09 -3.64
C TYR A 143 11.64 31.94 -2.66
N LEU A 144 10.73 30.98 -2.91
CA LEU A 144 9.57 30.74 -2.05
C LEU A 144 10.00 30.30 -0.63
N GLN A 145 11.09 29.53 -0.51
CA GLN A 145 11.67 29.15 0.78
C GLN A 145 12.31 30.35 1.50
N LYS A 146 13.07 31.16 0.77
CA LYS A 146 13.71 32.37 1.31
C LYS A 146 12.69 33.39 1.82
N GLU A 147 11.58 33.54 1.11
CA GLU A 147 10.46 34.39 1.52
C GLU A 147 9.53 33.70 2.55
N GLU A 148 9.89 32.50 3.02
CA GLU A 148 9.17 31.71 4.02
C GLU A 148 7.72 31.36 3.62
N TYR A 149 7.41 31.32 2.33
CA TYR A 149 6.15 30.79 1.81
C TYR A 149 6.15 29.27 1.77
N LEU A 150 7.34 28.68 1.56
CA LEU A 150 7.62 27.26 1.76
C LEU A 150 8.62 27.09 2.90
N ASP A 151 8.57 25.97 3.61
CA ASP A 151 9.60 25.58 4.57
C ASP A 151 10.79 24.88 3.87
N GLU A 152 11.80 24.47 4.63
CA GLU A 152 12.98 23.76 4.10
C GLU A 152 12.64 22.43 3.39
N LYS A 153 11.46 21.87 3.69
CA LYS A 153 10.90 20.63 3.14
C LYS A 153 9.94 20.88 1.98
N ARG A 154 9.85 22.15 1.52
CA ARG A 154 9.04 22.62 0.39
C ARG A 154 7.53 22.55 0.67
N ILE A 155 7.14 22.59 1.94
CA ILE A 155 5.74 22.55 2.36
C ILE A 155 5.23 23.97 2.54
N PRO A 156 4.04 24.33 2.01
CA PRO A 156 3.42 25.63 2.27
C PRO A 156 3.29 25.95 3.76
N THR A 157 3.77 27.13 4.16
CA THR A 157 3.85 27.54 5.57
C THR A 157 2.57 28.23 6.06
N GLU A 158 2.49 28.49 7.37
CA GLU A 158 1.44 29.34 7.93
C GLU A 158 1.44 30.76 7.32
N LYS A 159 2.61 31.29 6.93
CA LYS A 159 2.74 32.59 6.27
C LYS A 159 2.05 32.59 4.91
N TYR A 160 2.23 31.53 4.12
CA TYR A 160 1.50 31.34 2.88
C TYR A 160 -0.01 31.28 3.14
N GLY A 161 -0.43 30.46 4.10
CA GLY A 161 -1.85 30.31 4.47
C GLY A 161 -2.51 31.63 4.86
N ALA A 162 -1.82 32.49 5.62
CA ALA A 162 -2.33 33.79 6.03
C ALA A 162 -2.56 34.76 4.86
N ILE A 163 -1.72 34.70 3.82
CA ILE A 163 -1.87 35.51 2.60
C ILE A 163 -3.03 34.96 1.76
N ARG A 164 -3.07 33.65 1.60
CA ARG A 164 -4.12 32.95 0.88
C ARG A 164 -5.50 33.21 1.45
N ASP A 165 -5.65 33.21 2.78
CA ASP A 165 -6.96 33.40 3.41
C ASP A 165 -7.50 34.84 3.30
N ARG A 166 -6.63 35.83 3.08
CA ARG A 166 -7.04 37.24 2.89
C ARG A 166 -7.19 37.67 1.43
N ALA A 167 -6.58 36.94 0.49
CA ALA A 167 -6.44 37.34 -0.91
C ALA A 167 -7.09 36.30 -1.84
N GLY A 168 -7.89 36.75 -2.82
CA GLY A 168 -8.35 35.87 -3.90
C GLY A 168 -7.21 35.41 -4.81
N ALA A 169 -7.45 34.40 -5.66
CA ALA A 169 -6.42 33.79 -6.53
C ALA A 169 -5.60 34.79 -7.37
N ALA A 170 -6.27 35.81 -7.96
CA ALA A 170 -5.58 36.83 -8.75
C ALA A 170 -4.65 37.73 -7.92
N GLN A 171 -5.00 37.96 -6.65
CA GLN A 171 -4.20 38.77 -5.73
C GLN A 171 -3.02 37.97 -5.16
N LEU A 172 -3.19 36.66 -4.95
CA LEU A 172 -2.10 35.72 -4.61
C LEU A 172 -0.98 35.75 -5.64
N ALA A 173 -1.31 35.70 -6.94
CA ALA A 173 -0.32 35.74 -8.02
C ALA A 173 0.50 37.04 -7.98
N SER A 174 -0.17 38.18 -7.77
CA SER A 174 0.47 39.49 -7.69
C SER A 174 1.37 39.68 -6.47
N GLU A 175 0.97 39.16 -5.31
CA GLU A 175 1.76 39.30 -4.08
C GLU A 175 2.94 38.32 -4.01
N LEU A 176 2.78 37.09 -4.51
CA LEU A 176 3.77 36.02 -4.33
C LEU A 176 4.72 35.85 -5.51
N ILE A 177 4.18 35.78 -6.73
CA ILE A 177 4.88 35.23 -7.90
C ILE A 177 5.33 36.32 -8.88
N ILE A 178 4.52 37.35 -9.11
CA ILE A 178 4.85 38.43 -10.05
C ILE A 178 6.18 39.12 -9.74
N PRO A 179 6.53 39.47 -8.48
CA PRO A 179 7.81 40.10 -8.16
C PRO A 179 9.02 39.25 -8.57
N TRP A 180 8.90 37.92 -8.45
CA TRP A 180 9.95 37.00 -8.88
C TRP A 180 10.02 36.86 -10.41
N LEU A 181 8.86 36.74 -11.09
CA LEU A 181 8.79 36.67 -12.55
C LEU A 181 9.41 37.90 -13.22
N GLU A 182 9.20 39.10 -12.66
CA GLU A 182 9.82 40.34 -13.14
C GLU A 182 11.35 40.33 -13.03
N GLY A 183 11.90 39.55 -12.09
CA GLY A 183 13.34 39.39 -11.91
C GLY A 183 14.01 38.46 -12.92
N ILE A 184 13.27 37.54 -13.54
CA ILE A 184 13.81 36.51 -14.46
C ILE A 184 13.39 36.68 -15.92
N GLU A 185 12.26 37.33 -16.19
CA GLU A 185 11.78 37.59 -17.55
C GLU A 185 12.16 39.00 -18.02
N THR A 186 12.96 39.09 -19.08
CA THR A 186 13.26 40.37 -19.73
C THR A 186 12.35 40.57 -20.95
N GLY A 187 11.15 41.14 -20.76
CA GLY A 187 10.23 41.41 -21.87
C GLY A 187 8.86 41.98 -21.45
N ASP A 188 8.15 42.58 -22.41
CA ASP A 188 6.89 43.33 -22.22
C ASP A 188 5.62 42.49 -22.49
N ASP A 189 5.68 41.17 -22.25
CA ASP A 189 4.54 40.24 -22.41
C ASP A 189 3.75 40.07 -21.10
N THR A 190 2.97 41.08 -20.75
CA THR A 190 2.16 41.11 -19.52
C THR A 190 1.14 39.98 -19.47
N ALA A 191 0.47 39.68 -20.60
CA ALA A 191 -0.57 38.65 -20.65
C ALA A 191 0.01 37.23 -20.50
N GLY A 192 1.17 36.96 -21.11
CA GLY A 192 1.88 35.69 -20.92
C GLY A 192 2.45 35.55 -19.50
N ARG A 193 2.80 36.65 -18.83
CA ARG A 193 3.23 36.66 -17.43
C ARG A 193 2.10 36.30 -16.48
N GLU A 194 0.94 36.95 -16.59
CA GLU A 194 -0.23 36.67 -15.76
C GLU A 194 -0.65 35.20 -15.85
N LYS A 195 -0.75 34.66 -17.07
CA LYS A 195 -1.09 33.25 -17.28
C LYS A 195 -0.09 32.28 -16.63
N ARG A 196 1.20 32.61 -16.66
CA ARG A 196 2.23 31.82 -15.96
C ARG A 196 2.09 31.95 -14.45
N ALA A 197 1.87 33.16 -13.94
CA ALA A 197 1.66 33.39 -12.53
C ALA A 197 0.48 32.55 -11.99
N ASP A 198 -0.63 32.49 -12.72
CA ASP A 198 -1.78 31.64 -12.37
C ASP A 198 -1.42 30.14 -12.32
N ALA A 199 -0.65 29.66 -13.31
CA ALA A 199 -0.19 28.26 -13.33
C ALA A 199 0.71 27.94 -12.13
N LEU A 200 1.63 28.85 -11.78
CA LEU A 200 2.53 28.70 -10.63
C LEU A 200 1.75 28.70 -9.30
N VAL A 201 0.81 29.62 -9.12
CA VAL A 201 -0.06 29.66 -7.93
C VAL A 201 -0.92 28.39 -7.84
N SER A 202 -1.40 27.85 -8.95
CA SER A 202 -2.20 26.63 -8.96
C SER A 202 -1.44 25.42 -8.41
N VAL A 203 -0.12 25.32 -8.62
CA VAL A 203 0.70 24.25 -8.03
C VAL A 203 0.79 24.40 -6.51
N ILE A 204 1.06 25.62 -6.03
CA ILE A 204 1.20 25.89 -4.60
C ILE A 204 -0.15 25.71 -3.87
N GLU A 205 -1.26 26.16 -4.46
CA GLU A 205 -2.61 25.89 -3.96
C GLU A 205 -2.92 24.40 -3.94
N GLY A 206 -2.48 23.64 -4.94
CA GLY A 206 -2.62 22.19 -4.97
C GLY A 206 -1.92 21.54 -3.77
N ALA A 207 -0.70 21.96 -3.47
CA ALA A 207 0.06 21.49 -2.32
C ALA A 207 -0.60 21.89 -0.98
N TYR A 208 -1.06 23.13 -0.86
CA TYR A 208 -1.71 23.66 0.36
C TYR A 208 -3.08 23.01 0.64
N ASN A 209 -3.78 22.56 -0.40
CA ASN A 209 -5.07 21.87 -0.29
C ASN A 209 -4.95 20.35 -0.44
N SER A 210 -3.72 19.81 -0.41
CA SER A 210 -3.46 18.40 -0.58
C SER A 210 -4.02 17.54 0.55
N HIS A 211 -4.10 16.24 0.29
CA HIS A 211 -4.66 15.25 1.20
C HIS A 211 -3.91 13.93 1.12
N PHE A 212 -4.32 12.97 1.94
CA PHE A 212 -3.74 11.63 1.95
C PHE A 212 -3.85 10.97 0.57
N ASN A 213 -2.74 10.51 0.00
CA ASN A 213 -2.70 9.88 -1.32
C ASN A 213 -2.28 8.40 -1.31
N ASP A 214 -2.13 7.81 -0.12
CA ASP A 214 -1.60 6.45 0.12
C ASP A 214 -0.25 6.13 -0.53
N GLY A 215 0.62 7.12 -0.74
CA GLY A 215 1.86 6.93 -1.49
C GLY A 215 1.58 6.69 -2.97
N GLY A 216 0.71 7.50 -3.57
CA GLY A 216 0.41 7.50 -5.00
C GLY A 216 -0.68 6.53 -5.47
N PHE A 217 -1.23 5.70 -4.58
CA PHE A 217 -2.37 4.83 -4.92
C PHE A 217 -3.69 5.60 -5.05
N SER A 218 -3.78 6.83 -4.53
CA SER A 218 -4.88 7.76 -4.84
C SER A 218 -4.54 8.59 -6.09
N GLN A 219 -4.80 8.02 -7.27
CA GLN A 219 -4.48 8.63 -8.56
C GLN A 219 -5.63 9.50 -9.07
N LYS A 220 -5.36 10.74 -9.48
CA LYS A 220 -6.36 11.64 -10.11
C LYS A 220 -6.69 11.20 -11.54
N THR A 221 -5.69 10.71 -12.27
CA THR A 221 -5.84 10.17 -13.63
C THR A 221 -4.72 9.18 -13.93
N ARG A 222 -4.99 8.17 -14.76
CA ARG A 222 -3.97 7.20 -15.24
C ARG A 222 -3.44 7.52 -16.62
N ALA A 223 -4.03 8.50 -17.30
CA ALA A 223 -3.64 8.88 -18.64
C ALA A 223 -2.32 9.68 -18.69
N LYS A 224 -1.86 10.22 -17.56
CA LYS A 224 -0.68 11.10 -17.47
C LYS A 224 0.30 10.62 -16.40
N ILE A 225 1.58 10.86 -16.66
CA ILE A 225 2.65 10.74 -15.67
C ILE A 225 2.61 12.00 -14.80
N ASP A 226 2.87 11.85 -13.51
CA ASP A 226 3.02 12.99 -12.60
C ASP A 226 4.24 13.84 -13.01
N PRO A 227 4.10 15.17 -13.18
CA PRO A 227 5.19 16.03 -13.65
C PRO A 227 6.48 15.92 -12.84
N ARG A 228 6.39 15.59 -11.54
CA ARG A 228 7.57 15.38 -10.69
C ARG A 228 8.48 14.28 -11.21
N PHE A 229 7.86 13.25 -11.76
CA PHE A 229 8.55 12.05 -12.22
C PHE A 229 9.02 12.19 -13.66
N GLY A 230 8.36 13.05 -14.44
CA GLY A 230 8.70 13.39 -15.81
C GLY A 230 7.55 13.13 -16.78
N THR A 231 7.90 12.71 -18.00
CA THR A 231 6.95 12.48 -19.09
C THR A 231 6.80 10.99 -19.41
N LEU A 232 5.87 10.67 -20.30
CA LEU A 232 5.78 9.32 -20.86
C LEU A 232 7.07 8.89 -21.58
N ASN A 233 7.84 9.83 -22.15
CA ASN A 233 9.12 9.51 -22.76
C ASN A 233 10.17 9.14 -21.71
N ASP A 234 10.21 9.83 -20.57
CA ASP A 234 11.11 9.46 -19.46
C ASP A 234 10.80 8.05 -18.94
N LEU A 235 9.50 7.71 -18.84
CA LEU A 235 9.07 6.35 -18.52
C LEU A 235 9.55 5.34 -19.59
N LYS A 236 9.38 5.63 -20.88
CA LYS A 236 9.88 4.76 -21.97
C LYS A 236 11.41 4.60 -21.95
N GLU A 237 12.13 5.64 -21.56
CA GLU A 237 13.58 5.62 -21.50
C GLU A 237 14.12 4.76 -20.37
N ILE A 238 13.60 4.88 -19.15
CA ILE A 238 14.00 4.00 -18.04
C ILE A 238 13.62 2.55 -18.33
N THR A 239 12.45 2.32 -18.93
CA THR A 239 11.93 0.97 -19.17
C THR A 239 12.60 0.21 -20.31
N SER A 240 13.27 0.91 -21.25
CA SER A 240 13.91 0.29 -22.43
C SER A 240 14.90 -0.85 -22.15
N GLY A 241 15.52 -0.87 -20.97
CA GLY A 241 16.50 -1.88 -20.54
C GLY A 241 15.96 -2.93 -19.55
N TYR A 242 14.69 -2.85 -19.16
CA TYR A 242 14.15 -3.63 -18.04
C TYR A 242 12.90 -4.42 -18.43
N SER A 243 12.67 -5.54 -17.75
CA SER A 243 11.33 -6.14 -17.68
C SER A 243 10.48 -5.30 -16.73
N VAL A 244 9.31 -4.83 -17.18
CA VAL A 244 8.59 -3.78 -16.45
C VAL A 244 7.30 -4.28 -15.84
N MET A 245 7.07 -3.81 -14.62
CA MET A 245 5.81 -3.93 -13.90
C MET A 245 5.31 -2.53 -13.52
N LEU A 246 4.02 -2.29 -13.76
CA LEU A 246 3.30 -1.11 -13.28
C LEU A 246 2.10 -1.53 -12.43
N ASP A 247 1.65 -0.63 -11.57
CA ASP A 247 0.42 -0.77 -10.81
C ASP A 247 -0.81 -0.45 -11.65
N TYR A 248 -1.77 -1.36 -11.65
CA TYR A 248 -3.12 -1.10 -12.08
C TYR A 248 -4.05 -0.98 -10.87
N VAL A 249 -4.22 0.27 -10.42
CA VAL A 249 -5.16 0.64 -9.35
C VAL A 249 -6.59 0.61 -9.89
N VAL A 250 -7.12 -0.59 -10.03
CA VAL A 250 -8.40 -0.82 -10.75
C VAL A 250 -9.63 -0.38 -9.95
N ASN A 251 -9.55 -0.37 -8.62
CA ASN A 251 -10.73 -0.29 -7.77
C ASN A 251 -11.24 1.15 -7.56
N HIS A 252 -10.36 2.14 -7.50
CA HIS A 252 -10.69 3.48 -7.02
C HIS A 252 -9.87 4.56 -7.73
N LEU A 253 -10.33 5.80 -7.68
CA LEU A 253 -9.61 7.01 -8.09
C LEU A 253 -9.52 7.99 -6.90
N ASP A 254 -8.66 9.00 -7.03
CA ASP A 254 -8.62 10.10 -6.07
C ASP A 254 -9.94 10.89 -6.05
N ILE A 255 -10.33 11.43 -4.91
CA ILE A 255 -11.54 12.24 -4.73
C ILE A 255 -11.56 13.51 -5.61
N ASP A 256 -10.39 14.02 -5.99
CA ASP A 256 -10.25 15.16 -6.91
C ASP A 256 -10.18 14.73 -8.39
N ASN A 257 -10.55 13.50 -8.73
CA ASN A 257 -10.53 13.06 -10.12
C ASN A 257 -11.50 13.89 -10.99
N ASP A 258 -11.15 14.02 -12.28
CA ASP A 258 -11.91 14.86 -13.23
C ASP A 258 -13.39 14.47 -13.36
N TYR A 259 -13.72 13.18 -13.20
CA TYR A 259 -15.11 12.71 -13.32
C TYR A 259 -15.95 13.12 -12.12
N LEU A 260 -15.42 13.02 -10.90
CA LEU A 260 -16.13 13.46 -9.70
C LEU A 260 -16.17 15.00 -9.63
N GLU A 261 -15.11 15.69 -10.04
CA GLU A 261 -15.13 17.15 -10.17
C GLU A 261 -16.19 17.63 -11.18
N ALA A 262 -16.33 16.95 -12.32
CA ALA A 262 -17.39 17.23 -13.28
C ALA A 262 -18.78 16.97 -12.69
N PHE A 263 -18.97 15.90 -11.91
CA PHE A 263 -20.22 15.65 -11.17
C PHE A 263 -20.53 16.78 -10.18
N ARG A 264 -19.52 17.20 -9.39
CA ARG A 264 -19.65 18.30 -8.44
C ARG A 264 -20.05 19.60 -9.13
N ARG A 265 -19.65 19.80 -10.39
CA ARG A 265 -20.04 20.96 -11.23
C ARG A 265 -21.36 20.79 -11.97
N GLY A 266 -22.05 19.66 -11.82
CA GLY A 266 -23.30 19.33 -12.52
C GLY A 266 -23.11 19.00 -14.01
N GLN A 267 -21.91 18.56 -14.41
CA GLN A 267 -21.53 18.32 -15.81
C GLN A 267 -21.69 16.85 -16.25
N ASN A 268 -21.89 15.92 -15.31
CA ASN A 268 -22.21 14.51 -15.58
C ASN A 268 -23.15 13.95 -14.50
N SER A 269 -23.51 12.67 -14.60
CA SER A 269 -24.43 11.99 -13.67
C SER A 269 -23.77 11.47 -12.38
N GLY A 270 -22.43 11.41 -12.32
CA GLY A 270 -21.69 10.80 -11.21
C GLY A 270 -21.77 9.26 -11.15
N ASP A 271 -22.40 8.62 -12.14
CA ASP A 271 -22.72 7.19 -12.13
C ASP A 271 -21.51 6.25 -12.15
N ALA A 272 -20.35 6.75 -12.60
CA ALA A 272 -19.07 6.04 -12.52
C ALA A 272 -18.65 5.72 -11.08
N PHE A 273 -19.29 6.32 -10.07
CA PHE A 273 -19.05 6.08 -8.66
C PHE A 273 -20.33 5.68 -7.93
N ILE A 274 -20.17 5.14 -6.71
CA ILE A 274 -21.32 4.78 -5.86
C ILE A 274 -21.62 5.98 -4.97
N LEU A 275 -22.68 6.70 -5.32
CA LEU A 275 -23.13 7.90 -4.63
C LEU A 275 -24.44 7.63 -3.88
N ILE A 276 -24.58 8.24 -2.69
CA ILE A 276 -25.80 8.23 -1.88
C ILE A 276 -26.07 9.60 -1.28
N THR A 277 -27.34 9.87 -1.00
CA THR A 277 -27.78 11.04 -0.25
C THR A 277 -27.49 10.88 1.25
N PRO A 278 -27.42 11.98 2.03
CA PRO A 278 -27.32 11.90 3.49
C PRO A 278 -28.41 11.03 4.12
N LYS A 279 -29.65 11.13 3.64
CA LYS A 279 -30.77 10.32 4.13
C LYS A 279 -30.54 8.83 3.91
N GLU A 280 -30.09 8.44 2.72
CA GLU A 280 -29.76 7.03 2.43
C GLU A 280 -28.62 6.52 3.31
N TYR A 281 -27.61 7.35 3.59
CA TYR A 281 -26.54 6.99 4.52
C TYR A 281 -27.09 6.68 5.92
N ASP A 282 -27.95 7.57 6.45
CA ASP A 282 -28.58 7.39 7.76
C ASP A 282 -29.49 6.15 7.81
N ASP A 283 -30.23 5.87 6.74
CA ASP A 283 -31.05 4.66 6.60
C ASP A 283 -30.18 3.39 6.60
N MET A 284 -29.09 3.37 5.82
CA MET A 284 -28.16 2.23 5.74
C MET A 284 -27.44 2.00 7.07
N GLN A 285 -27.08 3.06 7.78
CA GLN A 285 -26.45 2.98 9.10
C GLN A 285 -27.41 2.38 10.13
N ARG A 286 -28.66 2.88 10.19
CA ARG A 286 -29.69 2.37 11.12
C ARG A 286 -30.05 0.91 10.87
N ASN A 287 -30.08 0.49 9.60
CA ASN A 287 -30.42 -0.88 9.22
C ASN A 287 -29.22 -1.84 9.28
N GLY A 288 -28.03 -1.37 9.68
CA GLY A 288 -26.82 -2.19 9.76
C GLY A 288 -26.33 -2.69 8.40
N GLU A 289 -26.62 -1.98 7.30
CA GLU A 289 -26.14 -2.38 5.97
C GLU A 289 -24.67 -2.04 5.77
N LEU A 290 -24.20 -0.93 6.36
CA LEU A 290 -22.80 -0.49 6.26
C LEU A 290 -21.82 -1.47 6.90
N SER A 291 -22.25 -2.25 7.90
CA SER A 291 -21.41 -3.24 8.59
C SER A 291 -21.28 -4.56 7.84
N LYS A 292 -22.05 -4.78 6.77
CA LYS A 292 -21.98 -6.02 5.96
C LYS A 292 -20.75 -6.04 5.05
N THR A 293 -20.20 -4.89 4.68
CA THR A 293 -19.01 -4.78 3.84
C THR A 293 -17.76 -5.20 4.61
N PHE A 294 -16.90 -5.98 3.97
CA PHE A 294 -15.57 -6.30 4.49
C PHE A 294 -14.65 -5.09 4.35
N ARG A 295 -14.10 -4.60 5.47
CA ARG A 295 -13.33 -3.35 5.50
C ARG A 295 -11.87 -3.62 5.87
N PRO A 296 -10.90 -3.22 5.02
CA PRO A 296 -9.48 -3.36 5.35
C PRO A 296 -9.03 -2.32 6.38
N ARG A 297 -9.76 -1.21 6.52
CA ARG A 297 -9.41 -0.05 7.36
C ARG A 297 -10.59 0.37 8.26
N PRO A 298 -10.33 1.04 9.40
CA PRO A 298 -11.38 1.39 10.36
C PRO A 298 -12.22 2.63 9.98
N PHE A 299 -11.81 3.45 9.00
CA PHE A 299 -12.49 4.69 8.54
C PHE A 299 -13.90 4.48 7.97
N PRO A 300 -14.84 5.43 8.04
CA PRO A 300 -16.18 5.26 7.46
C PRO A 300 -16.17 4.81 5.99
N LEU A 301 -17.19 4.03 5.62
CA LEU A 301 -17.29 3.42 4.29
C LEU A 301 -17.61 4.41 3.18
N PHE A 302 -18.22 5.54 3.54
CA PHE A 302 -18.49 6.63 2.64
C PHE A 302 -17.77 7.88 3.15
N THR A 303 -17.53 8.82 2.24
CA THR A 303 -17.01 10.15 2.54
C THR A 303 -18.00 11.21 2.08
N GLY A 304 -18.30 12.15 2.97
CA GLY A 304 -19.19 13.28 2.67
C GLY A 304 -18.53 14.33 1.76
N VAL A 305 -19.24 14.77 0.73
CA VAL A 305 -18.78 15.75 -0.27
C VAL A 305 -19.93 16.71 -0.62
N ARG A 306 -19.59 17.86 -1.21
CA ARG A 306 -20.57 18.84 -1.72
C ARG A 306 -20.37 19.08 -3.21
N LYS A 307 -21.49 19.28 -3.92
CA LYS A 307 -21.49 19.90 -5.25
C LYS A 307 -21.07 21.37 -5.12
N TYR A 308 -20.57 21.95 -6.20
CA TYR A 308 -20.37 23.40 -6.25
C TYR A 308 -21.74 24.10 -6.35
N PRO A 309 -21.99 25.15 -5.56
CA PRO A 309 -23.23 25.92 -5.67
C PRO A 309 -23.32 26.63 -7.03
N LEU A 310 -24.52 27.03 -7.42
CA LEU A 310 -24.75 27.73 -8.69
C LEU A 310 -23.99 29.07 -8.76
N ASN A 311 -23.80 29.73 -7.62
CA ASN A 311 -23.02 30.96 -7.51
C ASN A 311 -21.55 30.63 -7.16
N LYS A 312 -20.72 30.42 -8.18
CA LYS A 312 -19.40 29.77 -8.05
C LYS A 312 -18.28 30.66 -7.50
N ASP A 313 -18.51 31.97 -7.42
CA ASP A 313 -17.44 32.95 -7.18
C ASP A 313 -17.32 33.41 -5.72
N LEU A 314 -18.11 32.83 -4.80
CA LEU A 314 -18.09 33.23 -3.40
C LEU A 314 -17.01 32.46 -2.62
N THR A 315 -16.13 33.23 -1.96
CA THR A 315 -15.22 32.72 -0.94
C THR A 315 -15.98 32.12 0.24
N LEU A 316 -15.31 31.35 1.11
CA LEU A 316 -15.93 30.87 2.35
C LEU A 316 -16.53 32.01 3.17
N SER A 317 -15.81 33.12 3.34
CA SER A 317 -16.35 34.29 4.04
C SER A 317 -17.56 34.89 3.32
N GLY A 318 -17.55 34.97 1.98
CA GLY A 318 -18.73 35.40 1.22
C GLY A 318 -19.95 34.49 1.43
N LYS A 319 -19.75 33.18 1.57
CA LYS A 319 -20.83 32.23 1.92
C LYS A 319 -21.34 32.45 3.34
N ALA A 320 -20.44 32.69 4.30
CA ALA A 320 -20.82 32.99 5.68
C ALA A 320 -21.60 34.31 5.78
N GLU A 321 -21.22 35.33 5.00
CA GLU A 321 -21.96 36.59 4.87
C GLU A 321 -23.38 36.37 4.34
N GLN A 322 -23.57 35.51 3.34
CA GLN A 322 -24.89 35.17 2.83
C GLN A 322 -25.77 34.51 3.89
N ILE A 323 -25.23 33.56 4.66
CA ILE A 323 -25.97 32.94 5.78
C ILE A 323 -26.35 34.00 6.83
N ASN A 324 -25.42 34.90 7.16
CA ASN A 324 -25.72 36.00 8.10
C ASN A 324 -26.79 36.95 7.57
N ALA A 325 -26.87 37.18 6.26
CA ALA A 325 -27.95 37.92 5.64
C ALA A 325 -29.29 37.19 5.82
N VAL A 326 -29.32 35.87 5.58
CA VAL A 326 -30.51 35.03 5.82
C VAL A 326 -30.95 35.08 7.29
N PHE A 327 -30.02 34.98 8.25
CA PHE A 327 -30.35 35.13 9.67
C PHE A 327 -30.96 36.50 9.96
N THR A 328 -30.40 37.57 9.39
CA THR A 328 -30.91 38.94 9.56
C THR A 328 -32.31 39.11 8.98
N ASP A 329 -32.57 38.55 7.80
CA ASP A 329 -33.88 38.58 7.14
C ASP A 329 -34.95 37.81 7.93
N SER A 330 -34.55 36.78 8.67
CA SER A 330 -35.39 36.02 9.61
C SER A 330 -35.48 36.65 11.01
N GLY A 331 -34.91 37.84 11.23
CA GLY A 331 -35.00 38.58 12.50
C GLY A 331 -33.95 38.19 13.56
N LEU A 332 -32.99 37.34 13.21
CA LEU A 332 -31.86 36.95 14.06
C LEU A 332 -30.66 37.88 13.86
N LYS A 333 -29.71 37.88 14.81
CA LYS A 333 -28.49 38.69 14.70
C LYS A 333 -27.42 37.92 13.92
N PRO A 334 -26.54 38.60 13.17
CA PRO A 334 -25.35 37.95 12.61
C PRO A 334 -24.50 37.29 13.70
N ILE A 335 -23.94 36.12 13.39
CA ILE A 335 -23.02 35.37 14.25
C ILE A 335 -21.63 35.25 13.62
N ASP A 336 -20.65 34.84 14.42
CA ASP A 336 -19.25 34.70 13.99
C ASP A 336 -19.13 33.75 12.79
N GLU A 337 -18.40 34.18 11.75
CA GLU A 337 -18.22 33.39 10.53
C GLU A 337 -17.62 32.00 10.81
N ARG A 338 -16.79 31.85 11.84
CA ARG A 338 -16.16 30.57 12.20
C ARG A 338 -17.21 29.54 12.64
N VAL A 339 -18.30 30.00 13.25
CA VAL A 339 -19.43 29.16 13.66
C VAL A 339 -20.24 28.73 12.43
N ILE A 340 -20.53 29.66 11.52
CA ILE A 340 -21.28 29.37 10.29
C ILE A 340 -20.52 28.40 9.38
N LEU A 341 -19.22 28.64 9.19
CA LEU A 341 -18.38 27.76 8.39
C LEU A 341 -18.30 26.37 9.01
N PHE A 342 -18.26 26.27 10.34
CA PHE A 342 -18.33 24.97 11.02
C PHE A 342 -19.65 24.24 10.75
N PHE A 343 -20.80 24.94 10.73
CA PHE A 343 -22.09 24.34 10.40
C PHE A 343 -22.06 23.69 9.00
N SER A 344 -21.32 24.27 8.05
CA SER A 344 -21.18 23.70 6.69
C SER A 344 -20.47 22.34 6.65
N ILE A 345 -19.68 22.00 7.67
CA ILE A 345 -19.01 20.69 7.79
C ILE A 345 -19.60 19.82 8.92
N TYR A 346 -20.65 20.29 9.60
CA TYR A 346 -21.28 19.60 10.73
C TYR A 346 -21.66 18.15 10.38
N PHE A 347 -22.25 17.93 9.20
CA PHE A 347 -22.68 16.60 8.75
C PHE A 347 -21.52 15.61 8.61
N LYS A 348 -20.29 16.08 8.36
CA LYS A 348 -19.09 15.23 8.33
C LYS A 348 -18.67 14.85 9.73
N VAL A 349 -18.56 15.82 10.62
CA VAL A 349 -18.12 15.63 12.01
C VAL A 349 -19.11 14.77 12.81
N GLN A 350 -20.42 14.96 12.59
CA GLN A 350 -21.48 14.15 13.19
C GLN A 350 -21.40 12.68 12.78
N ASN A 351 -21.03 12.41 11.53
CA ASN A 351 -20.97 11.06 10.98
C ASN A 351 -19.57 10.42 11.06
N ASP A 352 -18.67 11.00 11.87
CA ASP A 352 -17.28 10.56 12.04
C ASP A 352 -16.56 10.43 10.69
N GLN A 353 -16.83 11.34 9.74
CA GLN A 353 -16.30 11.33 8.36
C GLN A 353 -14.90 11.91 8.26
N GLY A 354 -14.11 11.44 7.30
CA GLY A 354 -12.82 12.05 7.00
C GLY A 354 -12.97 13.52 6.61
N LEU A 355 -12.03 14.35 7.06
CA LEU A 355 -12.02 15.80 6.81
C LEU A 355 -10.93 16.12 5.78
N THR A 356 -11.28 16.91 4.77
CA THR A 356 -10.31 17.49 3.81
C THR A 356 -9.38 18.49 4.51
N ALA A 357 -8.32 18.93 3.83
CA ALA A 357 -7.46 20.00 4.35
C ALA A 357 -8.24 21.28 4.66
N GLU A 358 -9.21 21.64 3.81
CA GLU A 358 -10.09 22.79 4.04
C GLU A 358 -11.01 22.59 5.24
N ASP A 359 -11.63 21.41 5.36
CA ASP A 359 -12.50 21.09 6.51
C ASP A 359 -11.72 21.16 7.83
N LYS A 360 -10.47 20.67 7.86
CA LYS A 360 -9.61 20.73 9.06
C LYS A 360 -9.33 22.16 9.48
N ARG A 361 -9.03 23.06 8.53
CA ARG A 361 -8.86 24.49 8.82
C ARG A 361 -10.15 25.13 9.35
N VAL A 362 -11.30 24.78 8.78
CA VAL A 362 -12.60 25.23 9.29
C VAL A 362 -12.81 24.76 10.74
N LEU A 363 -12.51 23.50 11.04
CA LEU A 363 -12.60 22.93 12.38
C LEU A 363 -11.64 23.64 13.36
N ASP A 364 -10.39 23.90 12.97
CA ASP A 364 -9.40 24.54 13.84
C ASP A 364 -9.75 26.00 14.14
N ARG A 365 -10.30 26.72 13.14
CA ARG A 365 -10.85 28.06 13.34
C ARG A 365 -12.02 28.04 14.33
N PHE A 366 -12.89 27.04 14.25
CA PHE A 366 -13.99 26.87 15.19
C PHE A 366 -13.51 26.56 16.62
N LYS A 367 -12.51 25.68 16.79
CA LYS A 367 -11.89 25.43 18.10
C LYS A 367 -11.31 26.69 18.73
N LYS A 368 -10.66 27.53 17.92
CA LYS A 368 -10.16 28.82 18.37
C LYS A 368 -11.30 29.71 18.87
N TYR A 369 -12.44 29.73 18.16
CA TYR A 369 -13.65 30.42 18.62
C TYR A 369 -14.13 29.88 19.98
N LEU A 370 -14.24 28.55 20.15
CA LEU A 370 -14.65 27.94 21.43
C LEU A 370 -13.77 28.38 22.59
N LYS A 371 -12.45 28.35 22.39
CA LYS A 371 -11.47 28.80 23.38
C LYS A 371 -11.65 30.27 23.75
N GLU A 372 -11.92 31.13 22.77
CA GLU A 372 -12.19 32.56 22.99
C GLU A 372 -13.49 32.81 23.76
N GLN A 373 -14.50 31.94 23.60
CA GLN A 373 -15.76 31.99 24.35
C GLN A 373 -15.69 31.28 25.72
N GLY A 374 -14.55 30.69 26.09
CA GLY A 374 -14.40 29.94 27.33
C GLY A 374 -15.14 28.59 27.35
N ILE A 375 -15.47 28.02 26.19
CA ILE A 375 -16.09 26.71 26.05
C ILE A 375 -14.99 25.66 25.94
N GLU A 376 -14.97 24.67 26.83
CA GLU A 376 -13.99 23.58 26.77
C GLU A 376 -14.24 22.67 25.58
N GLU A 377 -13.23 22.43 24.73
CA GLU A 377 -13.33 21.56 23.55
C GLU A 377 -13.86 20.16 23.90
N GLY A 378 -13.40 19.62 25.03
CA GLY A 378 -13.81 18.30 25.53
C GLY A 378 -15.28 18.19 25.93
N SER A 379 -16.02 19.30 26.00
CA SER A 379 -17.48 19.31 26.19
C SER A 379 -18.26 19.07 24.90
N ILE A 380 -17.63 19.34 23.75
CA ILE A 380 -18.24 19.22 22.41
C ILE A 380 -17.70 17.98 21.70
N PHE A 381 -16.38 17.79 21.76
CA PHE A 381 -15.68 16.76 21.01
C PHE A 381 -15.20 15.61 21.91
N THR A 382 -15.12 14.43 21.30
CA THR A 382 -14.42 13.25 21.79
C THR A 382 -13.44 12.75 20.72
N VAL A 383 -12.49 11.91 21.11
CA VAL A 383 -11.56 11.29 20.17
C VAL A 383 -12.32 10.23 19.37
N SER A 384 -12.17 10.26 18.05
CA SER A 384 -12.75 9.24 17.17
C SER A 384 -12.10 7.88 17.43
N ALA A 385 -12.93 6.85 17.59
CA ALA A 385 -12.45 5.46 17.68
C ALA A 385 -12.04 4.90 16.30
N ARG A 386 -12.39 5.59 15.20
CA ARG A 386 -12.20 5.11 13.82
C ARG A 386 -11.14 5.89 13.06
N GLN A 387 -10.92 7.15 13.41
CA GLN A 387 -9.93 8.02 12.76
C GLN A 387 -8.76 8.31 13.72
N PRO A 388 -7.52 7.89 13.38
CA PRO A 388 -6.34 8.30 14.13
C PRO A 388 -6.25 9.84 14.15
N ALA A 389 -6.23 10.43 15.35
CA ALA A 389 -6.24 11.89 15.59
C ALA A 389 -7.51 12.64 15.13
N GLY A 390 -8.57 11.95 14.68
CA GLY A 390 -9.85 12.58 14.37
C GLY A 390 -10.63 12.95 15.63
N GLN A 391 -11.37 14.06 15.57
CA GLN A 391 -12.31 14.46 16.61
C GLN A 391 -13.74 14.29 16.09
N MET A 392 -14.60 13.65 16.89
CA MET A 392 -16.02 13.45 16.63
C MET A 392 -16.82 14.13 17.75
N PHE A 393 -18.09 14.48 17.53
CA PHE A 393 -18.92 14.97 18.63
C PHE A 393 -19.13 13.91 19.71
N ARG A 394 -19.31 14.34 20.98
CA ARG A 394 -19.86 13.44 22.01
C ARG A 394 -21.31 13.10 21.67
N ALA A 395 -21.75 11.90 22.05
CA ALA A 395 -23.12 11.44 21.80
C ALA A 395 -24.20 12.40 22.33
N GLU A 396 -23.94 13.08 23.45
CA GLU A 396 -24.84 14.05 24.09
C GLU A 396 -24.85 15.43 23.40
N THR A 397 -23.84 15.74 22.59
CA THR A 397 -23.67 17.01 21.87
C THR A 397 -24.19 16.94 20.42
N ALA A 398 -24.57 15.74 19.95
CA ALA A 398 -24.70 15.41 18.53
C ALA A 398 -26.11 15.01 18.07
N GLU A 399 -27.15 15.27 18.88
CA GLU A 399 -28.53 14.87 18.50
C GLU A 399 -28.93 15.52 17.17
N ASP A 400 -28.74 16.84 17.05
CA ASP A 400 -28.90 17.60 15.81
C ASP A 400 -28.11 18.92 15.86
N LEU A 401 -28.05 19.64 14.73
CA LEU A 401 -27.36 20.93 14.65
C LEU A 401 -27.95 21.96 15.62
N SER A 402 -29.26 21.94 15.85
CA SER A 402 -29.95 22.88 16.74
C SER A 402 -29.57 22.69 18.22
N ALA A 403 -29.26 21.45 18.63
CA ALA A 403 -28.72 21.12 19.95
C ALA A 403 -27.31 21.71 20.11
N LEU A 404 -26.43 21.52 19.11
CA LEU A 404 -25.11 22.14 19.10
C LEU A 404 -25.19 23.68 19.19
N VAL A 405 -26.06 24.29 18.37
CA VAL A 405 -26.31 25.75 18.37
C VAL A 405 -26.69 26.25 19.77
N SER A 406 -27.53 25.49 20.48
CA SER A 406 -27.94 25.81 21.85
C SER A 406 -26.77 25.76 22.83
N ILE A 407 -25.89 24.77 22.71
CA ILE A 407 -24.68 24.62 23.53
C ILE A 407 -23.73 25.80 23.32
N LEU A 408 -23.70 26.36 22.11
CA LEU A 408 -22.92 27.56 21.78
C LEU A 408 -23.54 28.87 22.29
N GLY A 409 -24.70 28.81 22.95
CA GLY A 409 -25.39 29.97 23.51
C GLY A 409 -26.30 30.70 22.52
N PHE A 410 -26.63 30.09 21.39
CA PHE A 410 -27.53 30.65 20.37
C PHE A 410 -28.92 30.02 20.42
N GLU A 411 -29.91 30.68 19.82
CA GLU A 411 -31.28 30.16 19.72
C GLU A 411 -31.35 28.97 18.75
N ARG A 412 -32.16 27.95 19.04
CA ARG A 412 -32.28 26.74 18.18
C ARG A 412 -32.62 27.06 16.72
N GLU A 413 -33.33 28.17 16.49
CA GLU A 413 -33.77 28.65 15.18
C GLU A 413 -32.60 28.88 14.20
N TYR A 414 -31.41 29.26 14.69
CA TYR A 414 -30.22 29.39 13.83
C TYR A 414 -29.88 28.06 13.12
N GLY A 415 -30.00 26.93 13.81
CA GLY A 415 -29.73 25.61 13.23
C GLY A 415 -30.77 25.22 12.18
N GLU A 416 -32.04 25.51 12.45
CA GLU A 416 -33.16 25.22 11.54
C GLU A 416 -33.09 26.06 10.26
N ILE A 417 -32.84 27.36 10.39
CA ILE A 417 -32.67 28.27 9.25
C ILE A 417 -31.42 27.90 8.45
N PHE A 418 -30.31 27.59 9.13
CA PHE A 418 -29.09 27.16 8.43
C PHE A 418 -29.38 25.93 7.56
N LEU A 419 -30.02 24.90 8.10
CA LEU A 419 -30.32 23.66 7.36
C LEU A 419 -31.24 23.89 6.15
N GLN A 420 -32.11 24.91 6.17
CA GLN A 420 -32.98 25.25 5.05
C GLN A 420 -32.21 25.88 3.87
N HIS A 421 -31.09 26.55 4.13
CA HIS A 421 -30.31 27.29 3.11
C HIS A 421 -28.91 26.70 2.85
N ASP A 422 -28.47 25.72 3.63
CA ASP A 422 -27.13 25.11 3.56
C ASP A 422 -26.81 24.60 2.14
N ASP A 423 -27.68 23.78 1.56
CA ASP A 423 -27.42 23.19 0.23
C ASP A 423 -27.48 24.22 -0.90
N GLU A 424 -28.22 25.32 -0.74
CA GLU A 424 -28.27 26.42 -1.71
C GLU A 424 -26.96 27.21 -1.73
N ILE A 425 -26.44 27.55 -0.55
CA ILE A 425 -25.28 28.44 -0.38
C ILE A 425 -23.95 27.67 -0.47
N PHE A 426 -23.85 26.53 0.22
CA PHE A 426 -22.63 25.71 0.24
C PHE A 426 -22.60 24.63 -0.82
N GLY A 427 -23.77 24.28 -1.39
CA GLY A 427 -23.94 23.25 -2.39
C GLY A 427 -24.45 21.93 -1.81
N GLU A 428 -25.23 21.21 -2.63
CA GLU A 428 -25.88 19.94 -2.31
C GLU A 428 -24.89 18.90 -1.76
N LYS A 429 -25.23 18.32 -0.60
CA LYS A 429 -24.47 17.23 0.04
C LYS A 429 -24.72 15.88 -0.62
N PHE A 430 -23.68 15.10 -0.76
CA PHE A 430 -23.75 13.69 -1.11
C PHE A 430 -22.61 12.92 -0.43
N PHE A 431 -22.72 11.60 -0.42
CA PHE A 431 -21.72 10.68 0.11
C PHE A 431 -21.23 9.79 -1.02
N VAL A 432 -19.91 9.60 -1.07
CA VAL A 432 -19.23 8.75 -2.07
C VAL A 432 -18.57 7.56 -1.39
N TYR A 433 -18.65 6.38 -2.00
CA TYR A 433 -18.11 5.13 -1.45
C TYR A 433 -16.57 5.13 -1.46
N THR A 434 -15.96 4.84 -0.32
CA THR A 434 -14.50 4.94 -0.10
C THR A 434 -13.99 3.79 0.79
N THR A 435 -13.59 2.66 0.17
CA THR A 435 -13.20 1.43 0.89
C THR A 435 -11.94 1.59 1.74
N PHE A 436 -10.98 2.40 1.27
CA PHE A 436 -9.61 2.43 1.80
C PHE A 436 -9.31 3.66 2.66
N SER A 437 -9.55 4.86 2.12
CA SER A 437 -9.39 6.14 2.80
C SER A 437 -10.37 7.16 2.24
N GLU A 438 -10.54 8.29 2.92
CA GLU A 438 -11.47 9.36 2.56
C GLU A 438 -11.23 9.97 1.17
N SER A 439 -10.03 9.79 0.62
CA SER A 439 -9.65 10.29 -0.70
C SER A 439 -9.74 9.26 -1.81
N GLN A 440 -9.97 7.98 -1.50
CA GLN A 440 -9.97 6.89 -2.48
C GLN A 440 -11.41 6.49 -2.82
N VAL A 441 -11.96 7.08 -3.88
CA VAL A 441 -13.32 6.91 -4.36
C VAL A 441 -13.44 5.66 -5.22
N ASP A 442 -14.22 4.68 -4.77
CA ASP A 442 -14.43 3.41 -5.46
C ASP A 442 -15.22 3.59 -6.77
N ILE A 443 -14.69 3.03 -7.85
CA ILE A 443 -15.35 2.97 -9.15
C ILE A 443 -16.55 2.02 -9.06
N ASN A 444 -17.65 2.41 -9.68
CA ASN A 444 -18.87 1.63 -9.76
C ASN A 444 -18.85 0.69 -11.00
N PRO A 445 -18.47 -0.60 -10.84
CA PRO A 445 -18.39 -1.53 -11.96
C PRO A 445 -19.78 -1.88 -12.53
N LEU A 446 -20.85 -1.62 -11.75
CA LEU A 446 -22.23 -1.82 -12.15
C LEU A 446 -22.73 -0.71 -13.07
N SER A 447 -21.98 0.36 -13.33
CA SER A 447 -22.37 1.44 -14.26
C SER A 447 -21.69 1.27 -15.63
N GLU A 448 -22.27 1.83 -16.69
CA GLU A 448 -21.61 1.84 -18.01
C GLU A 448 -20.34 2.71 -17.97
N SER A 449 -20.40 3.87 -17.32
CA SER A 449 -19.28 4.82 -17.19
C SER A 449 -18.13 4.26 -16.34
N GLY A 450 -18.42 3.61 -15.22
CA GLY A 450 -17.40 3.01 -14.35
C GLY A 450 -16.76 1.77 -14.98
N PHE A 451 -17.54 0.92 -15.66
CA PHE A 451 -16.96 -0.17 -16.47
C PHE A 451 -16.04 0.38 -17.57
N LYS A 452 -16.49 1.42 -18.29
CA LYS A 452 -15.67 2.07 -19.31
C LYS A 452 -14.37 2.63 -18.74
N MET A 453 -14.43 3.27 -17.56
CA MET A 453 -13.26 3.81 -16.87
C MET A 453 -12.22 2.72 -16.57
N ILE A 454 -12.66 1.57 -16.02
CA ILE A 454 -11.82 0.40 -15.80
C ILE A 454 -11.15 -0.03 -17.12
N ILE A 455 -11.90 -0.22 -18.20
CA ILE A 455 -11.33 -0.68 -19.47
C ILE A 455 -10.37 0.35 -20.09
N ASP A 456 -10.72 1.64 -20.07
CA ASP A 456 -9.87 2.70 -20.61
C ASP A 456 -8.54 2.80 -19.84
N ASP A 457 -8.59 2.73 -18.50
CA ASP A 457 -7.41 2.78 -17.63
C ASP A 457 -6.46 1.59 -17.89
N LEU A 458 -7.01 0.39 -18.06
CA LEU A 458 -6.22 -0.79 -18.47
C LEU A 458 -5.46 -0.51 -19.77
N PHE A 459 -6.14 -0.01 -20.80
CA PHE A 459 -5.50 0.27 -22.09
C PHE A 459 -4.52 1.45 -22.03
N HIS A 460 -4.75 2.45 -21.17
CA HIS A 460 -3.78 3.52 -20.92
C HIS A 460 -2.46 2.97 -20.35
N LEU A 461 -2.54 2.05 -19.40
CA LEU A 461 -1.36 1.39 -18.82
C LEU A 461 -0.66 0.49 -19.84
N LEU A 462 -1.41 -0.36 -20.56
CA LEU A 462 -0.87 -1.23 -21.61
C LEU A 462 -0.20 -0.43 -22.76
N SER A 463 -0.69 0.79 -23.04
CA SER A 463 -0.11 1.67 -24.06
C SER A 463 1.11 2.47 -23.58
N SER A 464 1.37 2.48 -22.27
CA SER A 464 2.41 3.35 -21.70
C SER A 464 3.81 2.86 -22.08
N VAL A 465 4.05 1.57 -21.85
CA VAL A 465 5.33 0.89 -22.08
C VAL A 465 5.07 -0.59 -22.37
N ASN A 466 6.10 -1.28 -22.86
CA ASN A 466 6.05 -2.73 -23.06
C ASN A 466 6.17 -3.46 -21.72
N LEU A 467 5.02 -3.78 -21.12
CA LEU A 467 4.95 -4.44 -19.83
C LEU A 467 5.32 -5.92 -19.93
N ALA A 468 6.08 -6.40 -18.93
CA ALA A 468 6.22 -7.84 -18.69
C ALA A 468 5.18 -8.31 -17.67
N MET A 469 4.83 -7.45 -16.71
CA MET A 469 3.87 -7.76 -15.66
C MET A 469 3.00 -6.54 -15.33
N MET A 470 1.87 -6.78 -14.68
CA MET A 470 0.98 -5.72 -14.17
C MET A 470 0.49 -6.12 -12.77
N ARG A 471 0.78 -5.29 -11.76
CA ARG A 471 0.28 -5.52 -10.40
C ARG A 471 -1.18 -5.09 -10.34
N MET A 472 -2.07 -6.02 -10.03
CA MET A 472 -3.51 -5.79 -9.93
C MET A 472 -3.84 -5.38 -8.49
N ASP A 473 -3.77 -4.07 -8.21
CA ASP A 473 -3.96 -3.53 -6.86
C ASP A 473 -5.42 -3.65 -6.41
N ALA A 474 -5.65 -4.08 -5.18
CA ALA A 474 -6.97 -4.21 -4.58
C ALA A 474 -7.99 -4.99 -5.45
N ILE A 475 -7.52 -5.90 -6.32
CA ILE A 475 -8.33 -6.51 -7.37
C ILE A 475 -9.55 -7.27 -6.83
N LYS A 476 -9.45 -7.82 -5.62
CA LYS A 476 -10.56 -8.51 -4.92
C LYS A 476 -11.68 -7.59 -4.44
N TYR A 477 -11.48 -6.29 -4.48
CA TYR A 477 -12.49 -5.28 -4.18
C TYR A 477 -13.24 -4.80 -5.43
N LEU A 478 -12.85 -5.24 -6.63
CA LEU A 478 -13.35 -4.74 -7.92
C LEU A 478 -14.89 -4.70 -8.05
N TRP A 479 -15.61 -5.64 -7.43
CA TRP A 479 -17.08 -5.68 -7.50
C TRP A 479 -17.74 -5.12 -6.24
N LYS A 480 -18.62 -4.14 -6.44
CA LYS A 480 -19.28 -3.38 -5.37
C LYS A 480 -20.78 -3.32 -5.55
N GLU A 481 -21.51 -3.67 -4.50
CA GLU A 481 -22.96 -3.53 -4.42
C GLU A 481 -23.36 -3.09 -3.00
N LYS A 482 -24.34 -2.18 -2.90
CA LYS A 482 -24.77 -1.65 -1.60
C LYS A 482 -25.28 -2.79 -0.69
N GLY A 483 -24.88 -2.77 0.58
CA GLY A 483 -25.31 -3.75 1.57
C GLY A 483 -24.74 -5.18 1.41
N ARG A 484 -23.73 -5.39 0.55
CA ARG A 484 -23.03 -6.67 0.38
C ARG A 484 -21.60 -6.64 0.95
N ARG A 485 -20.97 -7.83 0.97
CA ARG A 485 -19.61 -8.04 1.48
C ARG A 485 -18.54 -7.26 0.70
N ASN A 486 -18.69 -7.16 -0.63
CA ASN A 486 -17.84 -6.34 -1.51
C ASN A 486 -16.34 -6.66 -1.46
N PHE A 487 -16.01 -7.93 -1.19
CA PHE A 487 -14.66 -8.49 -1.20
C PHE A 487 -14.74 -9.94 -1.64
N ASP A 488 -13.89 -10.32 -2.61
CA ASP A 488 -13.81 -11.66 -3.21
C ASP A 488 -15.18 -12.21 -3.65
N MET A 489 -15.97 -11.35 -4.28
CA MET A 489 -17.30 -11.67 -4.80
C MET A 489 -17.18 -12.55 -6.05
N GLU A 490 -18.13 -13.47 -6.26
CA GLU A 490 -18.18 -14.31 -7.47
C GLU A 490 -18.24 -13.46 -8.74
N GLU A 491 -19.08 -12.41 -8.71
CA GLU A 491 -19.20 -11.45 -9.80
C GLU A 491 -17.89 -10.68 -10.06
N GLY A 492 -17.15 -10.38 -8.99
CA GLY A 492 -15.81 -9.79 -9.08
C GLY A 492 -14.82 -10.71 -9.74
N ASN A 493 -14.82 -11.99 -9.39
CA ASN A 493 -13.95 -12.99 -10.01
C ASN A 493 -14.24 -13.17 -11.50
N ILE A 494 -15.52 -13.17 -11.91
CA ILE A 494 -15.90 -13.20 -13.33
C ILE A 494 -15.41 -11.95 -14.08
N LEU A 495 -15.47 -10.76 -13.45
CA LEU A 495 -14.95 -9.53 -14.07
C LEU A 495 -13.41 -9.52 -14.15
N ILE A 496 -12.72 -10.10 -13.16
CA ILE A 496 -11.27 -10.33 -13.21
C ILE A 496 -10.93 -11.24 -14.40
N ASP A 497 -11.68 -12.32 -14.63
CA ASP A 497 -11.49 -13.20 -15.78
C ASP A 497 -11.71 -12.47 -17.12
N VAL A 498 -12.68 -11.54 -17.17
CA VAL A 498 -12.84 -10.66 -18.34
C VAL A 498 -11.60 -9.80 -18.56
N ILE A 499 -11.07 -9.13 -17.52
CA ILE A 499 -9.85 -8.31 -17.62
C ILE A 499 -8.65 -9.16 -18.06
N ARG A 500 -8.46 -10.33 -17.47
CA ARG A 500 -7.40 -11.28 -17.85
C ARG A 500 -7.55 -11.75 -19.30
N GLY A 501 -8.77 -12.03 -19.75
CA GLY A 501 -9.05 -12.38 -21.15
C GLY A 501 -8.73 -11.24 -22.12
N VAL A 502 -9.05 -9.99 -21.73
CA VAL A 502 -8.65 -8.79 -22.49
C VAL A 502 -7.13 -8.68 -22.57
N MET A 503 -6.43 -8.81 -21.45
CA MET A 503 -4.95 -8.80 -21.42
C MET A 503 -4.37 -9.91 -22.31
N GLN A 504 -4.85 -11.15 -22.20
CA GLN A 504 -4.37 -12.28 -23.00
C GLN A 504 -4.62 -12.13 -24.51
N LEU A 505 -5.71 -11.46 -24.88
CA LEU A 505 -6.07 -11.21 -26.28
C LEU A 505 -5.28 -10.05 -26.88
N PHE A 506 -5.14 -8.94 -26.16
CA PHE A 506 -4.54 -7.73 -26.70
C PHE A 506 -3.05 -7.59 -26.38
N ALA A 507 -2.57 -8.13 -25.26
CA ALA A 507 -1.20 -8.03 -24.77
C ALA A 507 -0.74 -9.36 -24.09
N PRO A 508 -0.62 -10.47 -24.84
CA PRO A 508 -0.46 -11.83 -24.29
C PRO A 508 0.76 -12.06 -23.39
N GLY A 509 1.79 -11.21 -23.51
CA GLY A 509 3.01 -11.29 -22.70
C GLY A 509 2.94 -10.58 -21.34
N VAL A 510 1.86 -9.84 -21.04
CA VAL A 510 1.70 -9.11 -19.79
C VAL A 510 1.08 -10.03 -18.74
N LEU A 511 1.86 -10.39 -17.73
CA LEU A 511 1.43 -11.30 -16.66
C LEU A 511 0.77 -10.51 -15.51
N PRO A 512 -0.49 -10.79 -15.15
CA PRO A 512 -1.11 -10.19 -13.98
C PRO A 512 -0.48 -10.75 -12.70
N LEU A 513 -0.22 -9.87 -11.75
CA LEU A 513 0.19 -10.19 -10.38
C LEU A 513 -0.89 -9.68 -9.44
N ASP A 514 -1.74 -10.58 -8.96
CA ASP A 514 -2.80 -10.23 -8.02
C ASP A 514 -2.18 -9.87 -6.68
N GLU A 515 -2.46 -8.65 -6.18
CA GLU A 515 -2.07 -8.31 -4.82
C GLU A 515 -3.15 -8.77 -3.85
N VAL A 516 -2.81 -9.79 -3.07
CA VAL A 516 -3.66 -10.35 -2.02
C VAL A 516 -2.82 -10.48 -0.75
N ASN A 517 -3.02 -9.55 0.16
CA ASN A 517 -2.41 -9.60 1.48
C ASN A 517 -3.24 -10.49 2.44
N SER A 518 -3.06 -11.80 2.31
CA SER A 518 -3.76 -12.82 3.12
C SER A 518 -2.80 -13.94 3.53
N PRO A 519 -3.17 -14.82 4.48
CA PRO A 519 -2.37 -15.99 4.80
C PRO A 519 -2.09 -16.85 3.57
N ASP A 520 -0.89 -17.42 3.50
CA ASP A 520 -0.40 -18.23 2.39
C ASP A 520 -1.42 -19.28 1.87
N PRO A 521 -2.11 -20.09 2.71
CA PRO A 521 -3.12 -21.04 2.23
C PRO A 521 -4.30 -20.41 1.49
N VAL A 522 -4.67 -19.18 1.84
CA VAL A 522 -5.72 -18.42 1.16
C VAL A 522 -5.23 -18.00 -0.22
N VAL A 523 -3.99 -17.50 -0.30
CA VAL A 523 -3.34 -17.13 -1.57
C VAL A 523 -3.22 -18.36 -2.48
N TYR A 524 -2.75 -19.50 -1.96
CA TYR A 524 -2.66 -20.75 -2.72
C TYR A 524 -4.02 -21.22 -3.24
N LYS A 525 -5.07 -21.13 -2.42
CA LYS A 525 -6.42 -21.49 -2.86
C LYS A 525 -6.92 -20.58 -4.00
N MET A 526 -6.56 -19.30 -3.99
CA MET A 526 -6.92 -18.35 -5.04
C MET A 526 -6.17 -18.63 -6.35
N GLU A 527 -4.89 -19.03 -6.26
CA GLU A 527 -4.04 -19.37 -7.40
C GLU A 527 -4.08 -20.88 -7.76
N LYS A 528 -5.17 -21.59 -7.40
CA LYS A 528 -5.31 -23.05 -7.58
C LYS A 528 -5.11 -23.53 -9.02
N ASP A 529 -5.41 -22.66 -9.99
CA ASP A 529 -5.34 -22.93 -11.42
C ASP A 529 -3.98 -22.50 -12.03
N GLY A 530 -3.01 -22.11 -11.17
CA GLY A 530 -1.72 -21.54 -11.54
C GLY A 530 -1.76 -20.01 -11.59
N GLY A 531 -0.59 -19.37 -11.56
CA GLY A 531 -0.49 -17.90 -11.59
C GLY A 531 0.67 -17.33 -10.79
N PHE A 532 0.58 -16.03 -10.49
CA PHE A 532 1.56 -15.27 -9.72
C PHE A 532 0.90 -14.62 -8.51
N ALA A 533 1.52 -14.76 -7.35
CA ALA A 533 1.15 -13.99 -6.17
C ALA A 533 2.35 -13.62 -5.32
N TYR A 534 2.18 -12.55 -4.54
CA TYR A 534 3.12 -12.15 -3.49
C TYR A 534 3.15 -13.20 -2.37
N LEU A 535 4.36 -13.55 -1.89
CA LEU A 535 4.51 -14.36 -0.67
C LEU A 535 4.83 -13.49 0.55
N PHE A 536 3.78 -12.89 1.12
CA PHE A 536 3.91 -12.07 2.33
C PHE A 536 4.26 -12.90 3.59
N GLY A 537 3.90 -14.19 3.66
CA GLY A 537 4.25 -15.06 4.79
C GLY A 537 5.76 -15.26 4.95
N GLN A 538 6.50 -15.31 3.84
CA GLN A 538 7.96 -15.43 3.83
C GLN A 538 8.64 -14.24 4.52
N VAL A 539 8.18 -13.02 4.20
CA VAL A 539 8.80 -11.74 4.63
C VAL A 539 9.11 -11.74 6.12
N ASN A 540 8.11 -12.07 6.94
CA ASN A 540 8.26 -12.00 8.39
C ASN A 540 8.83 -13.27 9.00
N SER A 541 8.68 -14.42 8.34
CA SER A 541 9.31 -15.68 8.77
C SER A 541 10.83 -15.55 8.75
N VAL A 542 11.38 -14.90 7.72
CA VAL A 542 12.82 -14.58 7.61
C VAL A 542 13.27 -13.64 8.71
N VAL A 543 12.58 -12.51 8.89
CA VAL A 543 12.95 -11.53 9.92
C VAL A 543 12.87 -12.14 11.32
N THR A 544 11.86 -12.96 11.60
CA THR A 544 11.71 -13.67 12.88
C THR A 544 12.86 -14.65 13.09
N ALA A 545 13.12 -15.53 12.14
CA ALA A 545 14.15 -16.55 12.26
C ALA A 545 15.54 -15.96 12.52
N PHE A 546 15.90 -14.90 11.80
CA PHE A 546 17.17 -14.20 11.99
C PHE A 546 17.23 -13.46 13.32
N ASN A 547 16.13 -12.90 13.81
CA ASN A 547 16.08 -12.24 15.13
C ASN A 547 16.21 -13.22 16.27
N GLU A 548 15.57 -14.38 16.16
CA GLU A 548 15.67 -15.44 17.17
C GLU A 548 16.91 -16.32 17.02
N GLN A 549 17.63 -16.22 15.89
CA GLN A 549 18.71 -17.15 15.50
C GLN A 549 18.24 -18.61 15.52
N ASN A 550 17.00 -18.83 15.07
CA ASN A 550 16.30 -20.11 15.09
C ASN A 550 15.56 -20.32 13.75
N LEU A 551 15.80 -21.45 13.09
CA LEU A 551 15.23 -21.77 11.78
C LEU A 551 13.80 -22.35 11.79
N GLU A 552 13.18 -22.56 12.95
CA GLU A 552 11.81 -23.11 13.05
C GLU A 552 10.74 -22.33 12.28
N PRO A 553 10.70 -20.98 12.26
CA PRO A 553 9.76 -20.24 11.42
C PRO A 553 9.89 -20.55 9.93
N LEU A 554 11.13 -20.71 9.44
CA LEU A 554 11.41 -21.02 8.04
C LEU A 554 11.05 -22.47 7.70
N LYS A 555 11.29 -23.42 8.61
CA LYS A 555 10.82 -24.81 8.46
C LYS A 555 9.31 -24.87 8.29
N ARG A 556 8.55 -24.21 9.17
CA ARG A 556 7.08 -24.19 9.09
C ARG A 556 6.58 -23.55 7.79
N PHE A 557 7.19 -22.44 7.38
CA PHE A 557 6.90 -21.81 6.08
C PHE A 557 7.14 -22.76 4.92
N TYR A 558 8.31 -23.38 4.87
CA TYR A 558 8.67 -24.28 3.77
C TYR A 558 7.79 -25.54 3.71
N THR A 559 7.51 -26.16 4.86
CA THR A 559 6.60 -27.31 4.94
C THR A 559 5.22 -26.94 4.40
N LEU A 560 4.66 -25.79 4.83
CA LEU A 560 3.36 -25.34 4.35
C LEU A 560 3.39 -25.07 2.84
N PHE A 561 4.42 -24.40 2.35
CA PHE A 561 4.61 -24.11 0.93
C PHE A 561 4.63 -25.41 0.12
N LYS A 562 5.46 -26.39 0.49
CA LYS A 562 5.56 -27.68 -0.22
C LYS A 562 4.27 -28.49 -0.17
N GLU A 563 3.54 -28.47 0.94
CA GLU A 563 2.30 -29.24 1.09
C GLU A 563 1.10 -28.62 0.38
N LYS A 564 1.06 -27.29 0.27
CA LYS A 564 -0.16 -26.55 -0.13
C LYS A 564 -0.03 -25.76 -1.42
N GLN A 565 1.18 -25.54 -1.95
CA GLN A 565 1.32 -24.76 -3.17
C GLN A 565 0.53 -25.40 -4.34
N PRO A 566 -0.14 -24.58 -5.17
CA PRO A 566 -0.78 -25.08 -6.38
C PRO A 566 0.24 -25.54 -7.42
N ARG A 567 -0.21 -26.37 -8.36
CA ARG A 567 0.61 -26.70 -9.54
C ARG A 567 0.78 -25.46 -10.41
N ASN A 568 1.97 -25.29 -10.99
CA ASN A 568 2.31 -24.17 -11.88
C ASN A 568 2.22 -22.77 -11.25
N PHE A 569 2.17 -22.69 -9.91
CA PHE A 569 2.25 -21.44 -9.16
C PHE A 569 3.69 -20.91 -9.21
N VAL A 570 3.86 -19.63 -9.53
CA VAL A 570 5.17 -18.97 -9.49
C VAL A 570 5.12 -17.85 -8.46
N PRO A 571 5.86 -17.97 -7.35
CA PRO A 571 5.83 -16.93 -6.32
C PRO A 571 6.61 -15.70 -6.77
N PHE A 572 6.07 -14.53 -6.40
CA PHE A 572 6.79 -13.26 -6.43
C PHE A 572 7.33 -12.99 -5.01
N ILE A 573 8.66 -12.98 -4.87
CA ILE A 573 9.32 -13.02 -3.56
C ILE A 573 10.13 -11.76 -3.28
N MET A 574 10.08 -11.30 -2.03
CA MET A 574 10.63 -10.03 -1.58
C MET A 574 10.84 -10.05 -0.05
N LEU A 575 11.77 -9.24 0.47
CA LEU A 575 11.96 -9.07 1.92
C LEU A 575 11.21 -7.86 2.49
N SER A 576 10.78 -6.94 1.63
CA SER A 576 9.97 -5.78 1.99
C SER A 576 9.24 -5.22 0.76
N THR A 577 8.27 -4.35 1.01
CA THR A 577 7.54 -3.59 -0.01
C THR A 577 7.35 -2.15 0.46
N HIS A 578 6.59 -1.36 -0.30
CA HIS A 578 6.15 -0.02 0.09
C HIS A 578 5.12 -0.01 1.23
N ASP A 579 4.54 -1.15 1.55
CA ASP A 579 3.70 -1.35 2.72
C ASP A 579 4.56 -1.77 3.92
N GLY A 580 4.05 -1.56 5.13
CA GLY A 580 4.63 -2.21 6.29
C GLY A 580 4.43 -3.72 6.24
N ARG A 581 5.17 -4.42 7.08
CA ARG A 581 5.22 -5.89 7.09
C ARG A 581 3.87 -6.46 7.51
N SER A 582 3.28 -7.28 6.65
CA SER A 582 1.97 -7.88 6.90
C SER A 582 1.97 -8.88 8.05
N VAL A 583 1.09 -8.68 9.03
CA VAL A 583 0.83 -9.66 10.09
C VAL A 583 -0.15 -10.75 9.63
N GLN A 584 -0.98 -10.47 8.62
CA GLN A 584 -1.91 -11.47 8.08
C GLN A 584 -1.16 -12.59 7.35
N GLY A 585 -0.17 -12.24 6.53
CA GLY A 585 0.65 -13.22 5.80
C GLY A 585 1.37 -14.20 6.72
N LEU A 586 1.70 -13.80 7.96
CA LEU A 586 2.33 -14.67 8.95
C LEU A 586 1.44 -15.82 9.43
N GLY A 587 0.12 -15.67 9.31
CA GLY A 587 -0.82 -16.59 9.94
C GLY A 587 -0.73 -16.58 11.48
N VAL A 588 -0.33 -15.48 12.12
CA VAL A 588 -0.28 -15.37 13.61
C VAL A 588 -1.62 -15.73 14.26
N GLN A 589 -2.71 -15.63 13.49
CA GLN A 589 -4.08 -15.87 13.93
C GLN A 589 -4.55 -17.29 13.62
N ARG A 590 -3.68 -18.14 13.04
CA ARG A 590 -4.00 -19.45 12.50
C ARG A 590 -3.10 -20.55 13.05
N THR A 591 -3.66 -21.74 13.21
CA THR A 591 -2.91 -22.91 13.64
C THR A 591 -1.82 -23.33 12.65
N ASP A 592 -1.99 -23.03 11.36
CA ASP A 592 -1.01 -23.27 10.28
C ASP A 592 -0.01 -22.12 10.05
N GLY A 593 -0.01 -21.11 10.92
CA GLY A 593 0.89 -19.95 10.82
C GLY A 593 2.38 -20.28 10.98
N HIS A 594 3.24 -19.50 10.33
CA HIS A 594 4.69 -19.69 10.33
C HIS A 594 5.35 -19.22 11.62
N VAL A 595 4.72 -18.29 12.33
CA VAL A 595 5.23 -17.63 13.53
C VAL A 595 4.21 -17.79 14.65
N SER A 596 4.68 -18.17 15.84
CA SER A 596 3.82 -18.20 17.03
C SER A 596 3.52 -16.79 17.54
N ILE A 597 2.47 -16.64 18.34
CA ILE A 597 2.09 -15.36 18.95
C ILE A 597 3.26 -14.81 19.77
N GLU A 598 3.94 -15.66 20.54
CA GLU A 598 5.08 -15.25 21.35
C GLU A 598 6.25 -14.70 20.50
N GLN A 599 6.60 -15.40 19.42
CA GLN A 599 7.63 -14.96 18.47
C GLN A 599 7.23 -13.64 17.79
N PHE A 600 5.95 -13.47 17.46
CA PHE A 600 5.43 -12.24 16.87
C PHE A 600 5.55 -11.05 17.82
N TYR A 601 5.21 -11.21 19.11
CA TYR A 601 5.37 -10.13 20.09
C TYR A 601 6.85 -9.76 20.29
N ARG A 602 7.75 -10.75 20.33
CA ARG A 602 9.19 -10.45 20.36
C ARG A 602 9.66 -9.70 19.12
N LEU A 603 9.19 -10.07 17.93
CA LEU A 603 9.50 -9.34 16.71
C LEU A 603 8.99 -7.90 16.76
N LYS A 604 7.73 -7.70 17.21
CA LYS A 604 7.16 -6.37 17.43
C LYS A 604 8.04 -5.53 18.36
N GLU A 605 8.43 -6.09 19.50
CA GLU A 605 9.31 -5.41 20.47
C GLU A 605 10.66 -5.03 19.85
N VAL A 606 11.29 -5.93 19.09
CA VAL A 606 12.55 -5.63 18.38
C VAL A 606 12.36 -4.46 17.40
N ILE A 607 11.26 -4.43 16.67
CA ILE A 607 10.95 -3.36 15.71
C ILE A 607 10.71 -2.03 16.43
N GLU A 608 9.90 -2.02 17.49
CA GLU A 608 9.59 -0.81 18.26
C GLU A 608 10.82 -0.25 19.00
N ASP A 609 11.68 -1.12 19.53
CA ASP A 609 12.96 -0.77 20.15
C ASP A 609 13.98 -0.19 19.14
N GLN A 610 13.68 -0.27 17.84
CA GLN A 610 14.41 0.41 16.75
C GLN A 610 13.61 1.58 16.15
N GLY A 611 12.59 2.07 16.85
CA GLY A 611 11.77 3.20 16.44
C GLY A 611 10.74 2.87 15.35
N GLY A 612 10.60 1.59 14.98
CA GLY A 612 9.48 1.13 14.16
C GLY A 612 8.13 1.26 14.88
N LYS A 613 7.05 1.10 14.14
CA LYS A 613 5.68 1.33 14.64
C LYS A 613 4.75 0.20 14.27
N ALA A 614 3.90 -0.24 15.20
CA ALA A 614 2.81 -1.17 14.92
C ALA A 614 1.53 -0.39 14.53
N LYS A 615 0.82 -0.88 13.52
CA LYS A 615 -0.51 -0.36 13.15
C LYS A 615 -1.60 -1.35 13.54
N TYR A 616 -2.68 -0.81 14.08
CA TYR A 616 -3.83 -1.56 14.58
C TYR A 616 -5.04 -1.39 13.68
N ARG A 617 -5.82 -2.47 13.52
CA ARG A 617 -7.14 -2.44 12.90
C ARG A 617 -8.19 -2.87 13.92
N SER A 618 -9.41 -2.36 13.74
CA SER A 618 -10.56 -2.82 14.52
C SER A 618 -10.98 -4.23 14.09
N VAL A 619 -11.37 -5.05 15.06
CA VAL A 619 -12.02 -6.35 14.88
C VAL A 619 -13.32 -6.37 15.70
N PRO A 620 -14.32 -7.21 15.36
CA PRO A 620 -15.56 -7.24 16.11
C PRO A 620 -15.33 -7.64 17.57
N ARG A 621 -15.63 -6.73 18.50
CA ARG A 621 -15.52 -6.99 19.95
C ARG A 621 -16.39 -8.19 20.33
N GLY A 622 -15.87 -9.03 21.21
CA GLY A 622 -16.56 -10.23 21.68
C GLY A 622 -16.59 -11.37 20.65
N GLN A 623 -15.95 -11.23 19.47
CA GLN A 623 -15.94 -12.28 18.46
C GLN A 623 -14.53 -12.73 18.08
N VAL A 624 -14.35 -14.03 17.89
CA VAL A 624 -13.08 -14.62 17.46
C VAL A 624 -13.33 -15.86 16.61
N ALA A 625 -12.52 -16.08 15.57
CA ALA A 625 -12.60 -17.30 14.79
C ALA A 625 -12.15 -18.50 15.64
N MET A 626 -12.80 -19.66 15.46
CA MET A 626 -12.46 -20.88 16.20
C MET A 626 -10.97 -21.25 16.05
N ASP A 627 -10.42 -21.18 14.84
CA ASP A 627 -8.98 -21.45 14.58
C ASP A 627 -8.05 -20.52 15.38
N THR A 628 -8.40 -19.23 15.48
CA THR A 628 -7.65 -18.26 16.29
C THR A 628 -7.73 -18.58 17.78
N PHE A 629 -8.92 -18.94 18.28
CA PHE A 629 -9.10 -19.38 19.66
C PHE A 629 -8.29 -20.65 19.96
N GLU A 630 -8.35 -21.65 19.10
CA GLU A 630 -7.60 -22.91 19.27
C GLU A 630 -6.09 -22.68 19.31
N LYS A 631 -5.57 -21.82 18.45
CA LYS A 631 -4.16 -21.42 18.47
C LYS A 631 -3.79 -20.77 19.80
N VAL A 632 -4.58 -19.80 20.27
CA VAL A 632 -4.35 -19.10 21.55
C VAL A 632 -4.28 -20.10 22.70
N ILE A 633 -5.27 -21.00 22.82
CA ILE A 633 -5.33 -21.98 23.90
C ILE A 633 -4.15 -22.95 23.84
N THR A 634 -3.74 -23.35 22.63
CA THR A 634 -2.60 -24.24 22.42
C THR A 634 -1.29 -23.58 22.83
N GLU A 635 -1.02 -22.37 22.33
CA GLU A 635 0.23 -21.64 22.61
C GLU A 635 0.29 -21.13 24.06
N ALA A 636 -0.85 -20.91 24.71
CA ALA A 636 -0.92 -20.62 26.14
C ALA A 636 -0.69 -21.86 27.01
N GLY A 637 -0.64 -23.07 26.45
CA GLY A 637 -0.50 -24.32 27.21
C GLY A 637 -1.77 -24.70 27.97
N LEU A 638 -2.94 -24.24 27.54
CA LEU A 638 -4.21 -24.39 28.27
C LEU A 638 -5.19 -25.41 27.64
N ASN A 639 -4.70 -26.29 26.77
CA ASN A 639 -5.51 -27.29 26.05
C ASN A 639 -6.40 -28.13 26.97
N ALA A 640 -5.93 -28.47 28.17
CA ALA A 640 -6.71 -29.24 29.16
C ALA A 640 -7.99 -28.54 29.63
N PHE A 641 -8.10 -27.22 29.42
CA PHE A 641 -9.21 -26.39 29.86
C PHE A 641 -10.05 -25.84 28.70
N LYS A 642 -9.75 -26.25 27.45
CA LYS A 642 -10.42 -25.77 26.22
C LYS A 642 -11.95 -25.82 26.34
N GLU A 643 -12.50 -26.98 26.73
CA GLU A 643 -13.95 -27.17 26.87
C GLU A 643 -14.58 -26.24 27.89
N LYS A 644 -13.86 -25.91 28.99
CA LYS A 644 -14.35 -24.94 29.98
C LYS A 644 -14.33 -23.53 29.41
N PHE A 645 -13.29 -23.14 28.70
CA PHE A 645 -13.23 -21.82 28.06
C PHE A 645 -14.29 -21.64 26.98
N LEU A 646 -14.62 -22.69 26.23
CA LEU A 646 -15.69 -22.64 25.23
C LEU A 646 -17.06 -22.29 25.84
N THR A 647 -17.29 -22.57 27.13
CA THR A 647 -18.54 -22.17 27.82
C THR A 647 -18.70 -20.65 27.98
N LEU A 648 -17.63 -19.87 27.79
CA LEU A 648 -17.67 -18.42 27.76
C LEU A 648 -18.23 -17.87 26.43
N PHE A 649 -18.44 -18.75 25.45
CA PHE A 649 -18.85 -18.38 24.11
C PHE A 649 -20.11 -19.14 23.67
N THR A 650 -20.85 -18.52 22.78
CA THR A 650 -21.76 -19.18 21.85
C THR A 650 -21.06 -19.35 20.51
N SER A 651 -21.43 -20.37 19.72
CA SER A 651 -20.86 -20.61 18.40
C SER A 651 -21.85 -20.23 17.30
N GLN A 652 -21.35 -19.58 16.26
CA GLN A 652 -22.08 -19.30 15.03
C GLN A 652 -21.26 -19.81 13.84
N SER A 653 -21.84 -20.73 13.07
CA SER A 653 -21.22 -21.20 11.82
C SER A 653 -21.42 -20.18 10.71
N VAL A 654 -20.31 -19.75 10.09
CA VAL A 654 -20.31 -18.92 8.87
C VAL A 654 -19.55 -19.65 7.75
N SER A 655 -19.61 -19.13 6.52
CA SER A 655 -19.00 -19.75 5.34
C SER A 655 -17.47 -19.95 5.45
N GLU A 656 -16.81 -19.27 6.38
CA GLU A 656 -15.36 -19.27 6.58
C GLU A 656 -14.91 -20.07 7.81
N GLY A 657 -15.84 -20.72 8.50
CA GLY A 657 -15.60 -21.47 9.72
C GLY A 657 -16.50 -21.02 10.87
N ASP A 658 -16.36 -21.66 12.03
CA ASP A 658 -17.11 -21.27 13.21
C ASP A 658 -16.52 -20.01 13.85
N VAL A 659 -17.38 -19.07 14.21
CA VAL A 659 -17.04 -17.86 14.98
C VAL A 659 -17.61 -18.03 16.39
N LEU A 660 -16.75 -17.80 17.38
CA LEU A 660 -17.12 -17.77 18.78
C LEU A 660 -17.52 -16.35 19.17
N ILE A 661 -18.66 -16.23 19.84
CA ILE A 661 -19.24 -14.96 20.31
C ILE A 661 -19.38 -15.02 21.83
N LEU A 662 -18.76 -14.08 22.52
CA LEU A 662 -18.76 -14.00 23.98
C LEU A 662 -20.21 -13.95 24.51
N THR A 663 -20.52 -14.77 25.51
CA THR A 663 -21.88 -14.90 26.04
C THR A 663 -22.36 -13.62 26.74
N ASP A 664 -21.41 -12.84 27.26
CA ASP A 664 -21.65 -11.53 27.86
C ASP A 664 -20.77 -10.48 27.15
N PRO A 665 -21.35 -9.63 26.28
CA PRO A 665 -20.60 -8.67 25.48
C PRO A 665 -20.01 -7.52 26.30
N ASP A 666 -20.50 -7.28 27.52
CA ASP A 666 -20.05 -6.21 28.40
C ASP A 666 -18.88 -6.64 29.31
N THR A 667 -18.47 -7.91 29.23
CA THR A 667 -17.33 -8.43 29.99
C THR A 667 -16.09 -7.56 29.80
N GLU A 668 -15.46 -7.20 30.91
CA GLU A 668 -14.20 -6.44 30.95
C GLU A 668 -12.97 -7.36 31.01
N ARG A 669 -11.78 -6.80 30.71
CA ARG A 669 -10.50 -7.55 30.68
C ARG A 669 -10.24 -8.29 31.99
N GLN A 670 -10.46 -7.64 33.11
CA GLN A 670 -10.24 -8.20 34.45
C GLN A 670 -11.20 -9.37 34.74
N GLU A 671 -12.49 -9.19 34.42
CA GLU A 671 -13.51 -10.22 34.62
C GLU A 671 -13.24 -11.48 33.77
N LEU A 672 -12.86 -11.30 32.50
CA LEU A 672 -12.51 -12.42 31.64
C LEU A 672 -11.29 -13.18 32.18
N LEU A 673 -10.27 -12.47 32.64
CA LEU A 673 -9.09 -13.07 33.29
C LEU A 673 -9.45 -13.84 34.56
N GLU A 674 -10.36 -13.33 35.39
CA GLU A 674 -10.86 -14.02 36.59
C GLU A 674 -11.58 -15.32 36.25
N LYS A 675 -12.45 -15.30 35.24
CA LYS A 675 -13.11 -16.52 34.73
C LYS A 675 -12.07 -17.52 34.21
N MET A 676 -11.08 -17.05 33.46
CA MET A 676 -10.02 -17.92 32.93
C MET A 676 -9.13 -18.51 34.02
N ALA A 677 -8.77 -17.71 35.04
CA ALA A 677 -8.04 -18.12 36.23
C ALA A 677 -8.81 -19.20 37.02
N ALA A 678 -10.11 -19.00 37.22
CA ALA A 678 -10.97 -19.96 37.92
C ALA A 678 -11.04 -21.32 37.21
N PHE A 679 -11.02 -21.34 35.87
CA PHE A 679 -11.05 -22.60 35.12
C PHE A 679 -9.71 -23.34 35.08
N SER A 680 -8.61 -22.60 34.97
CA SER A 680 -7.25 -23.14 34.82
C SER A 680 -6.54 -23.41 36.14
N GLY A 681 -6.96 -22.75 37.23
CA GLY A 681 -6.25 -22.75 38.51
C GLY A 681 -4.99 -21.87 38.54
N MET A 682 -4.73 -21.09 37.48
CA MET A 682 -3.61 -20.15 37.41
C MET A 682 -3.95 -18.83 38.10
N SER A 683 -2.93 -18.09 38.53
CA SER A 683 -3.14 -16.71 38.99
C SER A 683 -3.43 -15.79 37.79
N ILE A 684 -4.18 -14.71 38.01
CA ILE A 684 -4.42 -13.67 36.99
C ILE A 684 -3.10 -13.09 36.50
N GLN A 685 -2.13 -12.91 37.40
CA GLN A 685 -0.81 -12.38 37.07
C GLN A 685 -0.06 -13.31 36.12
N ASP A 686 -0.13 -14.63 36.32
CA ASP A 686 0.53 -15.59 35.43
C ASP A 686 -0.16 -15.63 34.06
N LEU A 687 -1.49 -15.63 34.00
CA LEU A 687 -2.23 -15.56 32.75
C LEU A 687 -1.91 -14.29 31.95
N SER A 688 -1.86 -13.14 32.63
CA SER A 688 -1.55 -11.85 32.00
C SER A 688 -0.14 -11.75 31.42
N ARG A 689 0.78 -12.65 31.82
CA ARG A 689 2.15 -12.71 31.29
C ARG A 689 2.30 -13.60 30.07
N ILE A 690 1.27 -14.38 29.72
CA ILE A 690 1.29 -15.25 28.54
C ILE A 690 0.93 -14.41 27.31
N PRO A 691 1.83 -14.24 26.32
CA PRO A 691 1.55 -13.38 25.16
C PRO A 691 0.34 -13.82 24.34
N ALA A 692 0.06 -15.12 24.27
CA ALA A 692 -1.14 -15.65 23.63
C ALA A 692 -2.45 -15.17 24.30
N ILE A 693 -2.45 -15.05 25.64
CA ILE A 693 -3.60 -14.53 26.39
C ILE A 693 -3.72 -13.02 26.19
N ASP A 694 -2.62 -12.28 26.23
CA ASP A 694 -2.62 -10.84 25.99
C ASP A 694 -3.14 -10.49 24.58
N TYR A 695 -2.67 -11.23 23.56
CA TYR A 695 -3.18 -11.17 22.19
C TYR A 695 -4.69 -11.44 22.11
N PHE A 696 -5.15 -12.45 22.83
CA PHE A 696 -6.56 -12.82 22.86
C PHE A 696 -7.43 -11.73 23.49
N LEU A 697 -6.96 -11.10 24.56
CA LEU A 697 -7.68 -10.01 25.23
C LEU A 697 -7.75 -8.75 24.35
N ASP A 698 -6.65 -8.39 23.68
CA ASP A 698 -6.64 -7.29 22.72
C ASP A 698 -7.67 -7.52 21.59
N TRP A 699 -7.80 -8.78 21.15
CA TRP A 699 -8.79 -9.15 20.15
C TRP A 699 -10.22 -9.10 20.68
N ILE A 700 -10.51 -9.87 21.73
CA ILE A 700 -11.88 -10.15 22.17
C ILE A 700 -12.48 -9.02 23.00
N ILE A 701 -11.66 -8.32 23.81
CA ILE A 701 -12.10 -7.24 24.69
C ILE A 701 -11.87 -5.89 24.03
N ASP A 702 -10.64 -5.61 23.61
CA ASP A 702 -10.31 -4.28 23.08
C ASP A 702 -10.78 -4.10 21.62
N GLY A 703 -11.20 -5.19 20.95
CA GLY A 703 -11.70 -5.14 19.58
C GLY A 703 -10.64 -4.66 18.59
N LYS A 704 -9.36 -4.98 18.83
CA LYS A 704 -8.25 -4.54 17.98
C LYS A 704 -7.25 -5.66 17.73
N THR A 705 -6.54 -5.57 16.62
CA THR A 705 -5.38 -6.44 16.35
C THR A 705 -4.35 -5.70 15.52
N ILE A 706 -3.08 -6.09 15.66
CA ILE A 706 -2.01 -5.57 14.82
C ILE A 706 -2.14 -6.21 13.44
N TYR A 707 -2.14 -5.39 12.39
CA TYR A 707 -2.18 -5.89 11.02
C TYR A 707 -0.90 -5.60 10.23
N GLU A 708 -0.07 -4.66 10.71
CA GLU A 708 1.11 -4.20 9.98
C GLU A 708 2.20 -3.70 10.95
N LEU A 709 3.46 -4.07 10.69
CA LEU A 709 4.65 -3.55 11.39
C LEU A 709 5.46 -2.68 10.42
N CYS A 710 5.59 -1.39 10.72
CA CYS A 710 6.27 -0.43 9.85
C CYS A 710 7.69 -0.16 10.34
N ALA A 711 8.67 -0.59 9.55
CA ALA A 711 10.09 -0.28 9.67
C ALA A 711 10.81 -0.70 8.37
N THR A 712 11.97 -0.11 8.13
CA THR A 712 12.92 -0.60 7.11
C THR A 712 13.44 -2.00 7.44
N SER A 713 13.84 -2.75 6.42
CA SER A 713 14.42 -4.08 6.64
C SER A 713 15.70 -4.01 7.44
N ARG A 714 16.65 -3.13 7.07
CA ARG A 714 17.91 -2.99 7.81
C ARG A 714 17.66 -2.76 9.30
N SER A 715 16.80 -1.80 9.66
CA SER A 715 16.46 -1.51 11.07
C SER A 715 15.88 -2.72 11.81
N SER A 716 15.15 -3.59 11.09
CA SER A 716 14.59 -4.84 11.64
C SER A 716 15.65 -5.92 11.91
N PHE A 717 16.90 -5.77 11.45
CA PHE A 717 18.01 -6.71 11.63
C PHE A 717 19.19 -6.14 12.46
N ARG A 718 19.10 -4.92 13.00
CA ARG A 718 20.19 -4.31 13.80
C ARG A 718 20.37 -4.95 15.17
N LYS A 719 19.26 -5.35 15.79
CA LYS A 719 19.23 -6.07 17.08
C LYS A 719 18.88 -7.54 16.87
N HIS A 720 19.12 -8.37 17.88
CA HIS A 720 18.70 -9.77 17.91
C HIS A 720 18.01 -10.05 19.24
N VAL A 721 17.27 -11.16 19.34
CA VAL A 721 16.67 -11.61 20.61
C VAL A 721 17.72 -12.36 21.41
N ARG A 722 17.82 -12.08 22.71
CA ARG A 722 18.65 -12.80 23.67
C ARG A 722 17.88 -12.97 24.99
N ASN A 723 17.74 -14.20 25.46
CA ASN A 723 16.97 -14.53 26.67
C ASN A 723 15.52 -14.02 26.62
N GLY A 724 14.88 -14.08 25.45
CA GLY A 724 13.47 -13.70 25.27
C GLY A 724 13.19 -12.20 25.10
N ALA A 725 14.22 -11.35 25.04
CA ALA A 725 14.07 -9.90 24.84
C ALA A 725 15.08 -9.34 23.83
N PRO A 726 14.88 -8.13 23.28
CA PRO A 726 15.87 -7.46 22.43
C PRO A 726 17.25 -7.34 23.10
N SER A 727 18.32 -7.58 22.34
CA SER A 727 19.70 -7.53 22.82
C SER A 727 20.13 -6.10 23.16
N ARG A 728 20.79 -5.91 24.32
CA ARG A 728 21.30 -4.59 24.75
C ARG A 728 22.46 -4.03 23.92
N GLY A 729 23.23 -4.87 23.24
CA GLY A 729 24.39 -4.45 22.43
C GLY A 729 24.12 -4.57 20.93
N MET A 730 24.70 -3.67 20.14
CA MET A 730 24.62 -3.69 18.68
C MET A 730 25.64 -4.66 18.06
N LEU A 731 25.33 -5.14 16.86
CA LEU A 731 26.29 -5.83 16.00
C LEU A 731 27.34 -4.83 15.49
N THR A 732 28.52 -5.32 15.07
CA THR A 732 29.41 -4.46 14.27
C THR A 732 28.76 -4.18 12.93
N PRO A 733 29.07 -3.04 12.26
CA PRO A 733 28.50 -2.72 10.95
C PRO A 733 28.69 -3.83 9.91
N GLU A 734 29.82 -4.54 9.93
CA GLU A 734 30.09 -5.65 9.00
C GLU A 734 29.24 -6.88 9.31
N MET A 735 29.04 -7.20 10.60
CA MET A 735 28.14 -8.28 11.00
C MET A 735 26.68 -7.95 10.64
N GLU A 736 26.27 -6.70 10.83
CA GLU A 736 24.96 -6.20 10.41
C GLU A 736 24.79 -6.33 8.89
N ALA A 737 25.79 -5.89 8.12
CA ALA A 737 25.78 -5.98 6.65
C ALA A 737 25.69 -7.42 6.15
N ARG A 738 26.47 -8.35 6.70
CA ARG A 738 26.40 -9.78 6.34
C ARG A 738 25.07 -10.39 6.71
N ARG A 739 24.56 -10.09 7.91
CA ARG A 739 23.25 -10.57 8.37
C ARG A 739 22.14 -10.08 7.45
N PHE A 740 22.16 -8.80 7.09
CA PHE A 740 21.17 -8.20 6.20
C PHE A 740 21.27 -8.77 4.78
N ALA A 741 22.48 -8.87 4.21
CA ALA A 741 22.71 -9.49 2.91
C ALA A 741 22.30 -10.97 2.88
N GLN A 742 22.51 -11.71 3.97
CA GLN A 742 22.09 -13.10 4.08
C GLN A 742 20.57 -13.24 4.13
N ALA A 743 19.86 -12.36 4.84
CA ALA A 743 18.40 -12.35 4.81
C ALA A 743 17.85 -12.06 3.40
N GLN A 744 18.46 -11.08 2.69
CA GLN A 744 18.14 -10.82 1.28
C GLN A 744 18.46 -12.02 0.40
N ALA A 745 19.64 -12.63 0.56
CA ALA A 745 20.04 -13.79 -0.22
C ALA A 745 19.12 -14.99 0.02
N PHE A 746 18.66 -15.23 1.24
CA PHE A 746 17.72 -16.30 1.53
C PHE A 746 16.43 -16.12 0.73
N VAL A 747 15.85 -14.91 0.75
CA VAL A 747 14.67 -14.60 -0.06
C VAL A 747 15.00 -14.72 -1.53
N LEU A 748 16.03 -14.02 -2.00
CA LEU A 748 16.45 -14.06 -3.39
C LEU A 748 16.77 -15.49 -3.83
N THR A 749 17.08 -16.46 -2.99
CA THR A 749 17.39 -17.84 -3.41
C THR A 749 16.28 -18.83 -3.04
N PHE A 750 15.09 -18.34 -2.73
CA PHE A 750 13.95 -19.19 -2.47
C PHE A 750 13.33 -19.70 -3.77
N GLY A 751 13.52 -20.99 -4.04
CA GLY A 751 12.83 -21.71 -5.11
C GLY A 751 12.88 -21.07 -6.50
N GLN A 752 11.98 -21.53 -7.35
CA GLN A 752 11.83 -21.05 -8.71
C GLN A 752 10.77 -19.96 -8.77
N ALA A 753 11.24 -18.74 -8.53
CA ALA A 753 10.42 -17.58 -8.22
C ALA A 753 10.85 -16.37 -9.04
N VAL A 754 9.97 -15.37 -9.13
CA VAL A 754 10.36 -14.04 -9.61
C VAL A 754 10.81 -13.22 -8.41
N PRO A 755 12.12 -12.90 -8.31
CA PRO A 755 12.67 -12.18 -7.18
C PRO A 755 12.50 -10.66 -7.35
N ALA A 756 12.24 -9.99 -6.23
CA ALA A 756 12.23 -8.56 -6.14
C ALA A 756 12.95 -8.06 -4.88
N ILE A 757 13.55 -6.88 -5.00
CA ILE A 757 14.17 -6.16 -3.89
C ILE A 757 13.64 -4.74 -3.88
N TYR A 758 13.25 -4.26 -2.71
CA TYR A 758 12.78 -2.89 -2.55
C TYR A 758 13.95 -1.91 -2.65
N PHE A 759 13.74 -0.73 -3.23
CA PHE A 759 14.81 0.23 -3.48
C PHE A 759 15.57 0.63 -2.20
N ASN A 760 14.85 0.84 -1.09
CA ASN A 760 15.49 1.15 0.20
C ASN A 760 16.36 0.00 0.71
N ASP A 761 15.99 -1.24 0.38
CA ASP A 761 16.79 -2.41 0.72
C ASP A 761 18.05 -2.50 -0.15
N LEU A 762 17.98 -2.15 -1.45
CA LEU A 762 19.16 -2.08 -2.33
C LEU A 762 20.24 -1.14 -1.77
N LEU A 763 19.81 -0.03 -1.19
CA LEU A 763 20.69 0.96 -0.58
C LEU A 763 21.04 0.63 0.88
N GLY A 764 20.34 -0.31 1.51
CA GLY A 764 20.49 -0.63 2.92
C GLY A 764 20.19 0.56 3.83
N LEU A 765 19.07 1.25 3.61
CA LEU A 765 18.68 2.41 4.41
C LEU A 765 18.09 2.01 5.78
N GLU A 766 18.36 2.83 6.80
CA GLU A 766 17.71 2.74 8.12
C GLU A 766 16.32 3.42 8.09
N ASN A 767 15.59 3.47 9.21
CA ASN A 767 14.29 4.15 9.28
C ASN A 767 14.35 5.64 8.90
N ASP A 768 13.41 6.09 8.08
CA ASP A 768 13.23 7.51 7.73
C ASP A 768 12.45 8.24 8.83
N TYR A 769 13.14 8.61 9.90
CA TYR A 769 12.51 9.35 11.00
C TYR A 769 12.03 10.73 10.55
N GLU A 770 12.76 11.38 9.63
CA GLU A 770 12.39 12.70 9.13
C GLU A 770 11.11 12.63 8.29
N GLY A 771 11.02 11.68 7.35
CA GLY A 771 9.81 11.42 6.57
C GLY A 771 8.61 11.08 7.45
N TYR A 772 8.83 10.30 8.52
CA TYR A 772 7.80 9.99 9.51
C TYR A 772 7.35 11.22 10.31
N ASP A 773 8.28 12.05 10.77
CA ASP A 773 7.98 13.25 11.57
C ASP A 773 7.17 14.28 10.75
N ILE A 774 7.42 14.35 9.43
CA ILE A 774 6.67 15.21 8.50
C ILE A 774 5.25 14.69 8.32
N SER A 775 5.09 13.40 8.01
CA SER A 775 3.82 12.87 7.55
C SER A 775 2.92 12.38 8.68
N GLY A 776 3.51 12.05 9.84
CA GLY A 776 2.88 11.33 10.94
C GLY A 776 2.51 9.88 10.61
N LYS A 777 2.87 9.36 9.42
CA LYS A 777 2.42 8.05 8.92
C LYS A 777 3.51 7.00 9.13
N PRO A 778 3.25 5.94 9.92
CA PRO A 778 4.22 4.88 10.17
C PRO A 778 4.92 4.28 8.94
N ARG A 779 4.21 4.15 7.81
CA ARG A 779 4.77 3.57 6.57
C ARG A 779 5.92 4.40 6.00
N ASP A 780 5.95 5.70 6.25
CA ASP A 780 6.94 6.59 5.66
C ASP A 780 8.34 6.36 6.25
N LEU A 781 8.44 5.69 7.41
CA LEU A 781 9.71 5.13 7.93
C LEU A 781 10.44 4.24 6.90
N ASN A 782 9.71 3.64 5.95
CA ASN A 782 10.25 2.81 4.88
C ASN A 782 9.94 3.39 3.49
N ARG A 783 9.77 4.71 3.32
CA ARG A 783 9.51 5.34 2.01
C ARG A 783 10.43 6.54 1.77
N HIS A 784 11.73 6.33 2.04
CA HIS A 784 12.78 7.31 1.82
C HIS A 784 12.68 8.01 0.46
N LYS A 785 12.81 9.34 0.50
CA LYS A 785 13.11 10.18 -0.66
C LYS A 785 14.50 10.76 -0.49
N SER A 786 15.49 10.19 -1.16
CA SER A 786 16.88 10.54 -0.93
C SER A 786 17.45 11.40 -2.05
N ASN A 787 18.07 12.53 -1.71
CA ASN A 787 18.82 13.32 -2.68
C ASN A 787 20.04 12.51 -3.15
N LEU A 788 20.26 12.37 -4.46
CA LEU A 788 21.39 11.59 -4.97
C LEU A 788 22.74 12.07 -4.43
N TYR A 789 22.91 13.38 -4.23
CA TYR A 789 24.15 13.96 -3.73
C TYR A 789 24.43 13.63 -2.26
N SER A 790 23.44 13.14 -1.50
CA SER A 790 23.68 12.63 -0.14
C SER A 790 24.32 11.23 -0.15
N PHE A 791 24.30 10.55 -1.30
CA PHE A 791 25.00 9.28 -1.46
C PHE A 791 26.39 9.48 -2.06
N ASP A 792 27.41 9.21 -1.26
CA ASP A 792 28.77 9.03 -1.76
C ASP A 792 29.05 7.53 -1.91
N PHE A 793 28.58 6.90 -2.99
CA PHE A 793 28.79 5.46 -3.21
C PHE A 793 30.27 5.10 -3.50
N GLU A 794 31.07 6.05 -3.98
CA GLU A 794 32.45 5.82 -4.40
C GLU A 794 33.46 6.04 -3.26
N ASN A 795 33.23 7.00 -2.35
CA ASN A 795 34.08 7.27 -1.20
C ASN A 795 33.40 7.03 0.15
N ASN A 796 32.29 6.26 0.16
CA ASN A 796 31.50 5.99 1.36
C ASN A 796 32.38 5.52 2.53
N GLN A 797 32.35 6.26 3.64
CA GLN A 797 33.06 5.87 4.85
C GLN A 797 32.25 4.92 5.75
N ASP A 798 30.97 4.69 5.45
CA ASP A 798 30.13 3.76 6.22
C ASP A 798 30.61 2.30 6.01
N PRO A 799 31.14 1.64 7.06
CA PRO A 799 31.60 0.26 6.95
C PRO A 799 30.48 -0.73 6.61
N PHE A 800 29.22 -0.45 6.97
CA PHE A 800 28.09 -1.28 6.57
C PHE A 800 27.93 -1.27 5.04
N ILE A 801 27.91 -0.08 4.43
CA ILE A 801 27.68 0.07 2.97
C ILE A 801 28.82 -0.57 2.19
N ARG A 802 30.08 -0.40 2.64
CA ARG A 802 31.26 -1.01 2.02
C ARG A 802 31.22 -2.54 1.99
N GLU A 803 30.61 -3.16 3.00
CA GLU A 803 30.42 -4.62 3.05
C GLU A 803 29.16 -5.04 2.27
N TYR A 804 28.04 -4.32 2.43
CA TYR A 804 26.73 -4.72 1.92
C TYR A 804 26.60 -4.59 0.40
N ILE A 805 26.92 -3.43 -0.17
CA ILE A 805 26.66 -3.15 -1.60
C ILE A 805 27.41 -4.10 -2.53
N PRO A 806 28.71 -4.39 -2.34
CA PRO A 806 29.41 -5.37 -3.16
C PRO A 806 28.81 -6.78 -3.04
N LEU A 807 28.41 -7.17 -1.82
CA LEU A 807 27.86 -8.50 -1.55
C LEU A 807 26.49 -8.70 -2.22
N ILE A 808 25.55 -7.75 -2.07
CA ILE A 808 24.24 -7.85 -2.70
C ILE A 808 24.33 -7.82 -4.23
N ASN A 809 25.20 -6.98 -4.80
CA ASN A 809 25.45 -6.97 -6.25
C ASN A 809 25.97 -8.31 -6.75
N LYS A 810 26.90 -8.92 -6.00
CA LYS A 810 27.44 -10.24 -6.33
C LYS A 810 26.35 -11.32 -6.31
N ILE A 811 25.49 -11.33 -5.29
CA ILE A 811 24.36 -12.26 -5.17
C ILE A 811 23.39 -12.09 -6.36
N LEU A 812 23.01 -10.85 -6.69
CA LEU A 812 22.09 -10.57 -7.80
C LEU A 812 22.65 -11.01 -9.16
N LEU A 813 23.95 -10.78 -9.39
CA LEU A 813 24.64 -11.19 -10.62
C LEU A 813 24.75 -12.71 -10.75
N ILE A 814 25.06 -13.42 -9.65
CA ILE A 814 25.15 -14.87 -9.62
C ILE A 814 23.77 -15.47 -9.89
N ARG A 815 22.76 -15.08 -9.09
CA ARG A 815 21.38 -15.58 -9.22
C ARG A 815 20.83 -15.38 -10.63
N GLY A 816 21.07 -14.20 -11.22
CA GLY A 816 20.54 -13.88 -12.56
C GLY A 816 21.06 -14.78 -13.69
N LYS A 817 22.18 -15.48 -13.47
CA LYS A 817 22.79 -16.41 -14.44
C LYS A 817 22.54 -17.88 -14.10
N ASP A 818 21.95 -18.16 -12.95
CA ASP A 818 21.78 -19.51 -12.45
C ASP A 818 20.41 -20.08 -12.88
N PRO A 819 20.39 -21.06 -13.80
CA PRO A 819 19.14 -21.61 -14.33
C PRO A 819 18.34 -22.42 -13.29
N SER A 820 18.93 -22.78 -12.15
CA SER A 820 18.22 -23.49 -11.07
C SER A 820 17.06 -22.68 -10.47
N PHE A 821 17.00 -21.38 -10.75
CA PHE A 821 15.96 -20.47 -10.24
C PHE A 821 14.98 -19.99 -11.30
N TYR A 822 15.06 -20.49 -12.53
CA TYR A 822 14.14 -20.07 -13.57
C TYR A 822 12.70 -20.44 -13.18
N PRO A 823 11.73 -19.51 -13.31
CA PRO A 823 10.36 -19.76 -12.85
C PRO A 823 9.70 -20.88 -13.66
N GLY A 824 8.90 -21.73 -13.00
CA GLY A 824 8.01 -22.69 -13.66
C GLY A 824 8.28 -24.19 -13.44
N SER A 825 9.14 -24.59 -12.49
CA SER A 825 9.23 -25.98 -12.01
C SER A 825 9.39 -26.09 -10.49
N ASP A 826 9.13 -27.28 -9.92
CA ASP A 826 9.08 -27.53 -8.46
C ASP A 826 10.41 -28.02 -7.86
N ASP A 827 11.51 -27.84 -8.60
CA ASP A 827 12.84 -28.41 -8.35
C ASP A 827 13.64 -27.56 -7.32
N PHE A 828 13.28 -27.66 -6.04
CA PHE A 828 13.96 -26.95 -4.96
C PHE A 828 13.80 -27.66 -3.61
N GLU A 829 14.85 -27.69 -2.80
CA GLU A 829 14.82 -28.18 -1.41
C GLU A 829 15.27 -27.15 -0.38
N PHE A 830 14.68 -27.18 0.83
CA PHE A 830 15.14 -26.43 2.01
C PHE A 830 15.40 -27.39 3.17
N GLU A 831 16.53 -27.23 3.84
CA GLU A 831 16.89 -28.00 5.02
C GLU A 831 17.53 -27.10 6.09
N ALA A 832 17.17 -27.30 7.35
CA ALA A 832 17.92 -26.75 8.47
C ALA A 832 18.91 -27.81 8.95
N LEU A 833 20.17 -27.64 8.58
CA LEU A 833 21.22 -28.62 8.86
C LEU A 833 21.56 -28.68 10.37
N ASN A 834 21.32 -27.57 11.09
CA ASN A 834 21.27 -27.51 12.54
C ASN A 834 20.37 -26.33 12.98
N GLU A 835 20.45 -25.85 14.23
CA GLU A 835 19.64 -24.73 14.74
C GLU A 835 19.87 -23.40 14.01
N SER A 836 21.06 -23.19 13.42
CA SER A 836 21.50 -21.91 12.87
C SER A 836 22.04 -21.97 11.43
N ILE A 837 22.22 -23.15 10.83
CA ILE A 837 22.66 -23.32 9.44
C ILE A 837 21.48 -23.78 8.58
N PHE A 838 21.09 -22.95 7.62
CA PHE A 838 20.14 -23.35 6.58
C PHE A 838 20.86 -23.78 5.30
N LEU A 839 20.16 -24.58 4.50
CA LEU A 839 20.49 -24.95 3.13
C LEU A 839 19.27 -24.71 2.23
N ASN A 840 19.44 -23.88 1.21
CA ASN A 840 18.56 -23.74 0.05
C ASN A 840 19.21 -24.48 -1.13
N HIS A 841 18.53 -25.47 -1.71
CA HIS A 841 19.04 -26.32 -2.79
C HIS A 841 18.08 -26.32 -4.00
N PRO A 842 18.10 -25.27 -4.83
CA PRO A 842 17.46 -25.27 -6.13
C PRO A 842 18.22 -26.16 -7.12
N PHE A 843 17.48 -26.77 -8.04
CA PHE A 843 18.04 -27.49 -9.17
C PHE A 843 17.18 -27.31 -10.42
N HIS A 844 17.78 -27.41 -11.60
CA HIS A 844 17.04 -27.40 -12.86
C HIS A 844 17.93 -27.94 -13.99
N GLY A 845 17.41 -28.85 -14.81
CA GLY A 845 18.13 -29.34 -16.01
C GLY A 845 19.52 -29.92 -15.71
N GLY A 846 19.72 -30.53 -14.53
CA GLY A 846 21.00 -31.09 -14.08
C GLY A 846 21.98 -30.09 -13.44
N LYS A 847 21.64 -28.79 -13.40
CA LYS A 847 22.34 -27.80 -12.58
C LYS A 847 21.81 -27.88 -11.14
N HIS A 848 22.71 -27.95 -10.18
CA HIS A 848 22.42 -27.87 -8.75
C HIS A 848 23.19 -26.69 -8.16
N SER A 849 22.55 -25.97 -7.25
CA SER A 849 23.17 -24.88 -6.51
C SER A 849 22.84 -25.02 -5.03
N PHE A 850 23.83 -24.87 -4.16
CA PHE A 850 23.66 -25.04 -2.71
C PHE A 850 23.97 -23.73 -2.02
N ILE A 851 22.97 -23.12 -1.41
CA ILE A 851 23.07 -21.83 -0.74
C ILE A 851 22.95 -22.09 0.75
N LEU A 852 24.06 -21.93 1.47
CA LEU A 852 24.13 -22.19 2.90
C LEU A 852 24.40 -20.90 3.66
N GLY A 853 23.72 -20.70 4.79
CA GLY A 853 23.92 -19.52 5.61
C GLY A 853 23.87 -19.83 7.10
N ASN A 854 24.84 -19.28 7.83
CA ASN A 854 24.83 -19.23 9.28
C ASN A 854 24.04 -18.02 9.77
N ILE A 855 22.87 -18.20 10.37
CA ILE A 855 22.09 -17.10 10.94
C ILE A 855 22.54 -16.72 12.36
N SER A 856 23.58 -17.36 12.88
CA SER A 856 24.13 -17.09 14.21
C SER A 856 25.23 -16.03 14.16
N ARG A 857 25.38 -15.33 15.28
CA ARG A 857 26.55 -14.48 15.56
C ARG A 857 27.82 -15.27 15.91
N MET A 858 27.70 -16.58 16.12
CA MET A 858 28.82 -17.46 16.46
C MET A 858 29.34 -18.13 15.20
N GLU A 859 30.65 -18.43 15.15
CA GLU A 859 31.21 -19.28 14.10
C GLU A 859 30.59 -20.68 14.16
N GLN A 860 30.47 -21.32 13.00
CA GLN A 860 29.90 -22.65 12.85
C GLN A 860 30.76 -23.48 11.89
N GLU A 861 30.85 -24.78 12.18
CA GLU A 861 31.41 -25.80 11.28
C GLU A 861 30.33 -26.84 11.04
N ILE A 862 30.15 -27.25 9.79
CA ILE A 862 29.22 -28.32 9.44
C ILE A 862 29.84 -29.30 8.46
N ARG A 863 29.46 -30.57 8.60
CA ARG A 863 29.80 -31.64 7.67
C ARG A 863 28.58 -31.96 6.83
N ILE A 864 28.70 -31.80 5.51
CA ILE A 864 27.63 -32.15 4.58
C ILE A 864 28.08 -33.26 3.63
N ASN A 865 27.17 -34.16 3.29
CA ASN A 865 27.35 -35.07 2.17
C ASN A 865 26.33 -34.70 1.10
N PRO A 866 26.70 -33.94 0.06
CA PRO A 866 25.76 -33.52 -0.96
C PRO A 866 25.08 -34.69 -1.66
N ALA A 867 25.70 -35.87 -1.75
CA ALA A 867 25.09 -37.06 -2.35
C ALA A 867 23.91 -37.63 -1.54
N ALA A 868 23.72 -37.18 -0.29
CA ALA A 868 22.55 -37.50 0.52
C ALA A 868 21.37 -36.55 0.24
N LEU A 869 21.58 -35.45 -0.50
CA LEU A 869 20.54 -34.51 -0.89
C LEU A 869 19.81 -35.02 -2.13
N ALA A 870 18.49 -34.79 -2.16
CA ALA A 870 17.63 -35.31 -3.22
C ALA A 870 18.12 -34.88 -4.62
N GLY A 871 18.33 -35.87 -5.49
CA GLY A 871 18.71 -35.65 -6.89
C GLY A 871 20.14 -35.16 -7.12
N ALA A 872 20.95 -34.90 -6.08
CA ALA A 872 22.31 -34.40 -6.25
C ALA A 872 23.25 -35.47 -6.84
N PRO A 873 24.09 -35.13 -7.83
CA PRO A 873 25.07 -36.05 -8.40
C PRO A 873 26.23 -36.31 -7.41
N ARG A 874 27.11 -37.25 -7.75
CA ARG A 874 28.38 -37.40 -7.02
C ARG A 874 29.25 -36.17 -7.27
N ILE A 875 29.52 -35.41 -6.21
CA ILE A 875 30.29 -34.16 -6.26
C ILE A 875 31.75 -34.43 -5.91
N SER A 876 32.68 -33.99 -6.77
CA SER A 876 34.14 -34.13 -6.55
C SER A 876 34.80 -32.86 -6.01
N ARG A 877 34.14 -31.70 -6.18
CA ARG A 877 34.54 -30.40 -5.66
C ARG A 877 33.32 -29.48 -5.64
N LEU A 878 33.29 -28.56 -4.69
CA LEU A 878 32.32 -27.47 -4.62
C LEU A 878 33.06 -26.16 -4.82
N ARG A 879 32.52 -25.27 -5.65
CA ARG A 879 33.07 -23.92 -5.81
C ARG A 879 32.13 -22.92 -5.14
N ASP A 880 32.65 -22.15 -4.20
CA ASP A 880 31.93 -20.99 -3.68
C ASP A 880 32.00 -19.83 -4.69
N LEU A 881 30.85 -19.45 -5.22
CA LEU A 881 30.69 -18.35 -6.16
C LEU A 881 30.87 -16.98 -5.49
N LEU A 882 30.72 -16.89 -4.17
CA LEU A 882 30.91 -15.64 -3.41
C LEU A 882 32.39 -15.33 -3.13
N SER A 883 33.23 -16.31 -2.79
CA SER A 883 34.67 -16.09 -2.55
C SER A 883 35.56 -16.54 -3.73
N GLY A 884 35.07 -17.45 -4.57
CA GLY A 884 35.87 -18.16 -5.56
C GLY A 884 36.61 -19.39 -5.00
N ALA A 885 36.52 -19.66 -3.70
CA ALA A 885 37.17 -20.79 -3.06
C ALA A 885 36.64 -22.13 -3.59
N ILE A 886 37.50 -23.14 -3.59
CA ILE A 886 37.15 -24.51 -3.95
C ILE A 886 37.29 -25.37 -2.70
N VAL A 887 36.23 -26.10 -2.36
CA VAL A 887 36.22 -27.09 -1.28
C VAL A 887 36.24 -28.47 -1.92
N THR A 888 37.08 -29.37 -1.42
CA THR A 888 37.15 -30.77 -1.85
C THR A 888 36.61 -31.67 -0.75
N PRO A 889 36.00 -32.82 -1.08
CA PRO A 889 35.50 -33.73 -0.07
C PRO A 889 36.64 -34.43 0.66
N GLU A 890 36.37 -34.82 1.89
CA GLU A 890 37.12 -35.81 2.66
C GLU A 890 37.06 -37.19 2.00
N SER A 891 37.86 -38.13 2.49
CA SER A 891 37.95 -39.48 1.92
C SER A 891 36.62 -40.26 1.93
N ASP A 892 35.70 -39.91 2.82
CA ASP A 892 34.36 -40.50 2.93
C ASP A 892 33.31 -39.79 2.05
N GLY A 893 33.71 -38.77 1.29
CA GLY A 893 32.84 -37.98 0.40
C GLY A 893 32.16 -36.78 1.09
N THR A 894 32.41 -36.53 2.37
CA THR A 894 31.84 -35.39 3.11
C THR A 894 32.63 -34.11 2.87
N PHE A 895 31.97 -32.96 2.91
CA PHE A 895 32.59 -31.63 2.84
C PHE A 895 32.50 -30.97 4.21
N ILE A 896 33.62 -30.43 4.68
CA ILE A 896 33.68 -29.60 5.88
C ILE A 896 33.55 -28.14 5.45
N LEU A 897 32.50 -27.47 5.91
CA LEU A 897 32.22 -26.07 5.60
C LEU A 897 32.31 -25.23 6.87
N HIS A 898 33.04 -24.12 6.77
CA HIS A 898 33.24 -23.17 7.86
C HIS A 898 32.49 -21.88 7.57
N PHE A 899 31.78 -21.39 8.59
CA PHE A 899 31.01 -20.14 8.51
C PHE A 899 31.46 -19.20 9.62
N GLY A 900 31.86 -18.00 9.22
CA GLY A 900 31.96 -16.88 10.16
C GLY A 900 30.58 -16.48 10.71
N PRO A 901 30.53 -15.54 11.68
CA PRO A 901 29.29 -14.93 12.12
C PRO A 901 28.50 -14.37 10.93
N PHE A 902 27.24 -14.76 10.80
CA PHE A 902 26.37 -14.37 9.67
C PHE A 902 26.94 -14.71 8.28
N GLY A 903 27.86 -15.68 8.21
CA GLY A 903 28.53 -16.08 6.97
C GLY A 903 27.64 -16.88 6.04
N MET A 904 27.89 -16.80 4.73
CA MET A 904 27.13 -17.50 3.69
C MET A 904 28.05 -18.07 2.63
N LEU A 905 27.65 -19.20 2.05
CA LEU A 905 28.29 -19.84 0.91
C LEU A 905 27.27 -20.03 -0.20
N TYR A 906 27.68 -19.80 -1.43
CA TYR A 906 26.90 -20.14 -2.62
C TYR A 906 27.72 -21.12 -3.45
N LEU A 907 27.42 -22.40 -3.32
CA LEU A 907 28.20 -23.49 -3.88
C LEU A 907 27.57 -24.02 -5.18
N GLU A 908 28.42 -24.32 -6.16
CA GLU A 908 28.09 -25.08 -7.37
C GLU A 908 28.98 -26.30 -7.60
#